data_AF-A0A257J5U9-F1
#
_entry.id   AF-A0A257J5U9-F1
#
_cell.length_a   1.000
_cell.length_b   1.000
_cell.length_c   1.000
_cell.angle_alpha   90.00
_cell.angle_beta   90.00
_cell.angle_gamma   90.00
#
_symmetry.space_group_name_H-M   'P 1'
#
loop_
_entity.id
_entity.type
_entity.pdbx_description
1 polymer ?
#
loop_
_entity_poly.entity_id
_entity_poly.type
_entity_poly.pdbx_seq_one_letter_code
_entity_poly.pdbx_strand_id
1 'polypeptide(L)'
;MSSPFKYQGLNLTGWSKTAWADHSLVDLALAYIKSTGANFVPVDWPVNFKNDGSIVPAADAASQTPNFADLSYVVSAAHDLGLKVFLKPHVTLSTTADNRNTWNTDLTTFSADLMFRDWSGYLTSLASFAQQSSVEGIVIGTEMNFIDTSHRGEWAALIANVRAQFTGLVTYDALFNLNATVMDVGDVVFWDLLDAISVSLYVPLSQNDNASAEELLAAWTNNPFGDIKDVTRYLSDLSVRYAKPVIALEGGYQSVSGGLFNVTDMPSPNKVVNTAVQNNGLAAYLSALEKYAGDWFAGVSLWQVTPELMTASALQTIYNTQEFSSYQKPAAATITNFYTGVQSYQIKSYVGSSGADIIYAGTGVDTVYAGSGSDIVASGSGADTIYQSGLTGPVPAMATSELRITGIGGILDGVAPKISVFVNGVNIGSGQLTPVEANRGSDGQSLTGSQTLMFNIPSGMNVETLKVTLDNDEYKGSGQDRNFITQSIVLGGVALLATDTTYYPLFDAPRPGTWMLYQSGYIQVGLAPYLAQVASTKVDNDKIRGGSGYDIVVYGGRSVDFSVTYNSDDTWLVSDLRAGAPEGVDHLTSIEMLRFSDKDLVIGVDLPTSVDTAFRDILRASPSSPFGLPTGQSVAAKLADGSSLSGILGQIIKTADNTTSVATLAYQFFTGATPGAAGMDYLVSPTGPNANNLNSAYYQSFSLENRYINFAVNLGKAGAGQASFQAGYGSLSLADALSKAYATIFGSTPSAGKVDLLLNGMVPDGLGGTETRAQYFAFYGQDGVNGLGTKAAMVGWLLGEAVKADLGSYALANDAFLTAIANGTTTYGVNLIGQFDNPSYRYVSG
;
A
#
# COMPACT_ATOMS: atom_id res chain seq x y z
N MET A 1 -24.80 4.16 -2.00
CA MET A 1 -23.86 4.53 -3.08
C MET A 1 -23.86 3.37 -4.06
N SER A 2 -23.85 3.62 -5.37
CA SER A 2 -23.90 2.56 -6.39
C SER A 2 -22.52 1.91 -6.52
N SER A 3 -22.50 0.58 -6.38
CA SER A 3 -21.44 -0.35 -6.79
C SER A 3 -20.74 0.11 -8.08
N PRO A 4 -19.39 0.28 -8.15
CA PRO A 4 -18.71 0.79 -9.34
C PRO A 4 -18.89 -0.09 -10.57
N PHE A 5 -18.98 -1.41 -10.36
CA PHE A 5 -19.30 -2.39 -11.40
C PHE A 5 -20.45 -3.31 -11.00
N LYS A 6 -21.08 -3.95 -11.99
CA LYS A 6 -22.07 -5.03 -11.76
C LYS A 6 -21.42 -6.26 -11.13
N TYR A 7 -20.20 -6.58 -11.55
CA TYR A 7 -19.40 -7.72 -11.09
C TYR A 7 -18.09 -7.22 -10.46
N GLN A 8 -17.89 -7.48 -9.16
CA GLN A 8 -16.66 -7.19 -8.41
C GLN A 8 -16.20 -8.45 -7.67
N GLY A 9 -15.05 -8.98 -8.07
CA GLY A 9 -14.66 -10.34 -7.68
C GLY A 9 -13.16 -10.54 -7.55
N LEU A 10 -12.85 -11.68 -6.97
CA LEU A 10 -11.53 -12.30 -6.98
C LEU A 10 -11.75 -13.76 -7.38
N ASN A 11 -10.88 -14.32 -8.23
CA ASN A 11 -10.97 -15.71 -8.64
C ASN A 11 -10.64 -16.62 -7.45
N LEU A 12 -11.55 -17.54 -7.10
CA LEU A 12 -11.25 -18.66 -6.20
C LEU A 12 -10.72 -19.81 -7.03
N THR A 13 -9.41 -20.04 -6.98
CA THR A 13 -8.72 -21.00 -7.82
C THR A 13 -8.41 -22.29 -7.09
N GLY A 14 -8.46 -23.41 -7.82
CA GLY A 14 -8.08 -24.73 -7.34
C GLY A 14 -7.15 -25.44 -8.31
N TRP A 15 -5.87 -25.60 -7.94
CA TRP A 15 -4.83 -26.14 -8.83
C TRP A 15 -4.66 -27.67 -8.78
N SER A 16 -5.54 -28.35 -8.05
CA SER A 16 -5.55 -29.79 -7.92
C SER A 16 -6.98 -30.32 -7.78
N LYS A 17 -7.16 -31.60 -8.07
CA LYS A 17 -8.44 -32.30 -7.91
C LYS A 17 -9.04 -32.18 -6.51
N THR A 18 -8.19 -32.01 -5.49
CA THR A 18 -8.57 -31.93 -4.08
C THR A 18 -8.44 -30.52 -3.50
N ALA A 19 -8.26 -29.49 -4.34
CA ALA A 19 -8.03 -28.12 -3.88
C ALA A 19 -9.14 -27.58 -2.96
N TRP A 20 -10.38 -28.04 -3.15
CA TRP A 20 -11.54 -27.66 -2.34
C TRP A 20 -12.02 -28.75 -1.38
N ALA A 21 -11.25 -29.82 -1.19
CA ALA A 21 -11.63 -30.91 -0.29
C ALA A 21 -11.63 -30.48 1.19
N ASP A 22 -10.80 -29.51 1.56
CA ASP A 22 -10.82 -28.91 2.89
C ASP A 22 -11.79 -27.72 2.91
N HIS A 23 -13.02 -28.01 3.31
CA HIS A 23 -14.09 -27.03 3.41
C HIS A 23 -13.76 -25.86 4.35
N SER A 24 -12.93 -26.07 5.37
CA SER A 24 -12.55 -24.99 6.29
C SER A 24 -11.66 -23.95 5.62
N LEU A 25 -10.77 -24.39 4.72
CA LEU A 25 -9.93 -23.48 3.93
C LEU A 25 -10.75 -22.78 2.84
N VAL A 26 -11.74 -23.47 2.26
CA VAL A 26 -12.71 -22.86 1.33
C VAL A 26 -13.48 -21.73 2.02
N ASP A 27 -14.01 -21.98 3.22
CA ASP A 27 -14.76 -20.97 3.98
C ASP A 27 -13.90 -19.74 4.30
N LEU A 28 -12.64 -19.95 4.70
CA LEU A 28 -11.69 -18.86 4.95
C LEU A 28 -11.39 -18.06 3.68
N ALA A 29 -11.18 -18.73 2.54
CA ALA A 29 -10.93 -18.08 1.27
C ALA A 29 -12.13 -17.24 0.81
N LEU A 30 -13.34 -17.81 0.89
CA LEU A 30 -14.57 -17.10 0.54
C LEU A 30 -14.88 -15.96 1.51
N ALA A 31 -14.61 -16.12 2.81
CA ALA A 31 -14.74 -15.06 3.80
C ALA A 31 -13.80 -13.90 3.50
N TYR A 32 -12.55 -14.18 3.10
CA TYR A 32 -11.63 -13.16 2.64
C TYR A 32 -12.17 -12.44 1.40
N ILE A 33 -12.55 -13.19 0.34
CA ILE A 33 -13.11 -12.60 -0.88
C ILE A 33 -14.29 -11.68 -0.53
N LYS A 34 -15.22 -12.16 0.30
CA LYS A 34 -16.37 -11.37 0.75
C LYS A 34 -15.96 -10.12 1.54
N SER A 35 -14.94 -10.22 2.38
CA SER A 35 -14.45 -9.10 3.21
C SER A 35 -13.91 -7.94 2.37
N THR A 36 -13.46 -8.20 1.14
CA THR A 36 -13.06 -7.15 0.20
C THR A 36 -14.23 -6.34 -0.37
N GLY A 37 -15.48 -6.68 -0.04
CA GLY A 37 -16.66 -6.07 -0.67
C GLY A 37 -17.05 -6.72 -1.99
N ALA A 38 -16.38 -7.80 -2.40
CA ALA A 38 -16.76 -8.57 -3.58
C ALA A 38 -18.24 -9.01 -3.54
N ASN A 39 -18.85 -9.04 -4.73
CA ASN A 39 -20.24 -9.43 -4.95
C ASN A 39 -20.39 -10.65 -5.87
N PHE A 40 -19.28 -11.14 -6.43
CA PHE A 40 -19.21 -12.40 -7.16
C PHE A 40 -17.83 -13.05 -7.03
N VAL A 41 -17.77 -14.34 -7.34
CA VAL A 41 -16.56 -15.15 -7.33
C VAL A 41 -16.59 -16.10 -8.53
N PRO A 42 -15.66 -15.97 -9.49
CA PRO A 42 -15.37 -17.07 -10.39
C PRO A 42 -14.68 -18.20 -9.63
N VAL A 43 -15.19 -19.40 -9.78
CA VAL A 43 -14.58 -20.63 -9.28
C VAL A 43 -13.83 -21.24 -10.43
N ASP A 44 -12.51 -21.33 -10.30
CA ASP A 44 -11.58 -21.56 -11.40
C ASP A 44 -10.73 -22.81 -11.16
N TRP A 45 -10.62 -23.68 -12.19
CA TRP A 45 -9.85 -24.92 -12.09
C TRP A 45 -9.39 -25.47 -13.44
N PRO A 46 -8.29 -26.23 -13.48
CA PRO A 46 -7.81 -26.89 -14.69
C PRO A 46 -8.59 -28.18 -15.03
N VAL A 47 -8.80 -28.39 -16.32
CA VAL A 47 -9.29 -29.63 -16.94
C VAL A 47 -8.25 -30.07 -17.97
N ASN A 48 -7.49 -31.11 -17.65
CA ASN A 48 -6.34 -31.53 -18.44
C ASN A 48 -6.75 -32.21 -19.76
N PHE A 49 -6.03 -31.88 -20.83
CA PHE A 49 -6.14 -32.52 -22.14
C PHE A 49 -4.82 -33.11 -22.58
N LYS A 50 -4.89 -34.33 -23.14
CA LYS A 50 -3.76 -34.99 -23.80
C LYS A 50 -3.31 -34.23 -25.04
N ASN A 51 -2.10 -34.51 -25.51
CA ASN A 51 -1.55 -33.86 -26.70
C ASN A 51 -2.36 -34.13 -27.98
N ASP A 52 -3.09 -35.25 -28.04
CA ASP A 52 -3.98 -35.56 -29.16
C ASP A 52 -5.31 -34.78 -29.14
N GLY A 53 -5.55 -33.96 -28.11
CA GLY A 53 -6.78 -33.20 -27.94
C GLY A 53 -7.91 -33.94 -27.21
N SER A 54 -7.69 -35.16 -26.71
CA SER A 54 -8.68 -35.84 -25.86
C SER A 54 -8.58 -35.43 -24.38
N ILE A 55 -9.71 -35.38 -23.69
CA ILE A 55 -9.75 -35.03 -22.26
C ILE A 55 -9.10 -36.13 -21.42
N VAL A 56 -8.40 -35.76 -20.34
CA VAL A 56 -7.98 -36.71 -19.29
C VAL A 56 -9.22 -37.05 -18.46
N PRO A 57 -9.67 -38.32 -18.41
CA PRO A 57 -10.89 -38.68 -17.70
C PRO A 57 -10.84 -38.31 -16.21
N ALA A 58 -11.95 -37.83 -15.65
CA ALA A 58 -12.00 -37.44 -14.24
C ALA A 58 -11.66 -38.57 -13.25
N ALA A 59 -11.83 -39.84 -13.65
CA ALA A 59 -11.46 -41.00 -12.85
C ALA A 59 -9.95 -41.29 -12.83
N ASP A 60 -9.18 -40.68 -13.74
CA ASP A 60 -7.73 -40.79 -13.77
C ASP A 60 -7.12 -40.08 -12.55
N ALA A 61 -6.07 -40.67 -11.99
CA ALA A 61 -5.34 -40.10 -10.86
C ALA A 61 -4.58 -38.81 -11.25
N ALA A 62 -4.24 -38.65 -12.52
CA ALA A 62 -3.59 -37.46 -13.06
C ALA A 62 -4.59 -36.33 -13.42
N SER A 63 -5.90 -36.59 -13.38
CA SER A 63 -6.90 -35.56 -13.66
C SER A 63 -6.91 -34.52 -12.54
N GLN A 64 -6.87 -33.24 -12.91
CA GLN A 64 -7.05 -32.13 -11.97
C GLN A 64 -8.52 -31.66 -11.87
N THR A 65 -9.44 -32.29 -12.63
CA THR A 65 -10.86 -31.95 -12.56
C THR A 65 -11.42 -32.23 -11.15
N PRO A 66 -12.01 -31.21 -10.49
CA PRO A 66 -12.48 -31.32 -9.12
C PRO A 66 -13.69 -32.25 -9.00
N ASN A 67 -13.93 -32.76 -7.79
CA ASN A 67 -15.16 -33.51 -7.54
C ASN A 67 -16.35 -32.55 -7.49
N PHE A 68 -17.46 -32.91 -8.14
CA PHE A 68 -18.67 -32.08 -8.16
C PHE A 68 -19.30 -31.90 -6.76
N ALA A 69 -19.03 -32.82 -5.82
CA ALA A 69 -19.46 -32.67 -4.43
C ALA A 69 -18.75 -31.49 -3.74
N ASP A 70 -17.43 -31.40 -3.89
CA ASP A 70 -16.63 -30.29 -3.36
C ASP A 70 -17.02 -28.97 -4.06
N LEU A 71 -17.25 -29.01 -5.38
CA LEU A 71 -17.74 -27.85 -6.13
C LEU A 71 -19.14 -27.41 -5.66
N SER A 72 -20.04 -28.34 -5.35
CA SER A 72 -21.36 -28.05 -4.78
C SER A 72 -21.26 -27.36 -3.42
N TYR A 73 -20.26 -27.74 -2.61
CA TYR A 73 -19.99 -27.07 -1.35
C TYR A 73 -19.53 -25.64 -1.56
N VAL A 74 -18.53 -25.43 -2.43
CA VAL A 74 -18.00 -24.10 -2.77
C VAL A 74 -19.12 -23.16 -3.24
N VAL A 75 -19.99 -23.64 -4.15
CA VAL A 75 -21.13 -22.85 -4.64
C VAL A 75 -22.09 -22.47 -3.50
N SER A 76 -22.42 -23.43 -2.64
CA SER A 76 -23.33 -23.19 -1.51
C SER A 76 -22.76 -22.19 -0.52
N ALA A 77 -21.49 -22.36 -0.13
CA ALA A 77 -20.80 -21.46 0.79
C ALA A 77 -20.66 -20.04 0.23
N ALA A 78 -20.42 -19.89 -1.08
CA ALA A 78 -20.37 -18.59 -1.74
C ALA A 78 -21.75 -17.90 -1.74
N HIS A 79 -22.82 -18.65 -2.07
CA HIS A 79 -24.19 -18.14 -2.04
C HIS A 79 -24.63 -17.75 -0.62
N ASP A 80 -24.22 -18.48 0.42
CA ASP A 80 -24.51 -18.15 1.82
C ASP A 80 -23.87 -16.82 2.25
N LEU A 81 -22.76 -16.42 1.62
CA LEU A 81 -22.12 -15.11 1.77
C LEU A 81 -22.71 -14.03 0.84
N GLY A 82 -23.71 -14.39 0.04
CA GLY A 82 -24.35 -13.51 -0.94
C GLY A 82 -23.46 -13.16 -2.13
N LEU A 83 -22.48 -14.00 -2.46
CA LEU A 83 -21.68 -13.88 -3.67
C LEU A 83 -22.40 -14.59 -4.82
N LYS A 84 -22.41 -13.99 -6.02
CA LYS A 84 -22.74 -14.72 -7.25
C LYS A 84 -21.58 -15.63 -7.66
N VAL A 85 -21.84 -16.75 -8.32
CA VAL A 85 -20.83 -17.72 -8.73
C VAL A 85 -20.77 -17.87 -10.24
N PHE A 86 -19.58 -17.73 -10.81
CA PHE A 86 -19.28 -18.13 -12.18
C PHE A 86 -18.44 -19.41 -12.14
N LEU A 87 -18.80 -20.42 -12.93
CA LEU A 87 -18.00 -21.63 -13.08
C LEU A 87 -17.03 -21.46 -14.25
N LYS A 88 -15.73 -21.55 -13.99
CA LYS A 88 -14.67 -21.21 -14.94
C LYS A 88 -13.64 -22.35 -15.07
N PRO A 89 -13.96 -23.42 -15.82
CA PRO A 89 -12.99 -24.48 -16.11
C PRO A 89 -12.01 -24.09 -17.22
N HIS A 90 -10.73 -24.39 -17.01
CA HIS A 90 -9.64 -24.12 -17.94
C HIS A 90 -9.26 -25.37 -18.75
N VAL A 91 -9.00 -25.22 -20.05
CA VAL A 91 -8.44 -26.30 -20.87
C VAL A 91 -6.92 -26.27 -20.74
N THR A 92 -6.34 -27.27 -20.07
CA THR A 92 -4.90 -27.28 -19.74
C THR A 92 -4.13 -28.45 -20.38
N LEU A 93 -2.80 -28.39 -20.28
CA LEU A 93 -1.92 -29.48 -20.70
C LEU A 93 -2.11 -30.74 -19.84
N SER A 94 -1.64 -31.89 -20.32
CA SER A 94 -1.88 -33.18 -19.66
C SER A 94 -1.15 -33.36 -18.32
N THR A 95 -0.05 -32.64 -18.11
CA THR A 95 0.84 -32.80 -16.95
C THR A 95 1.07 -31.51 -16.16
N THR A 96 0.54 -30.39 -16.62
CA THR A 96 0.65 -29.08 -15.95
C THR A 96 -0.71 -28.39 -15.93
N ALA A 97 -0.87 -27.41 -15.05
CA ALA A 97 -2.06 -26.56 -15.01
C ALA A 97 -2.01 -25.39 -16.00
N ASP A 98 -1.05 -25.39 -16.93
CA ASP A 98 -0.91 -24.29 -17.88
C ASP A 98 -2.03 -24.34 -18.92
N ASN A 99 -2.62 -23.18 -19.21
CA ASN A 99 -3.62 -23.03 -20.27
C ASN A 99 -3.05 -23.52 -21.61
N ARG A 100 -3.85 -24.30 -22.34
CA ARG A 100 -3.52 -24.70 -23.69
C ARG A 100 -3.75 -23.52 -24.64
N ASN A 101 -2.70 -23.10 -25.34
CA ASN A 101 -2.67 -21.91 -26.19
C ASN A 101 -1.81 -22.15 -27.45
N THR A 102 -1.65 -21.12 -28.29
CA THR A 102 -0.91 -21.23 -29.56
C THR A 102 0.58 -21.54 -29.41
N TRP A 103 1.16 -21.29 -28.24
CA TRP A 103 2.60 -21.49 -28.00
C TRP A 103 2.93 -22.90 -27.52
N ASN A 104 1.98 -23.59 -26.89
CA ASN A 104 2.19 -24.93 -26.31
C ASN A 104 1.32 -26.02 -26.95
N THR A 105 0.65 -25.73 -28.07
CA THR A 105 -0.17 -26.71 -28.80
C THR A 105 0.46 -27.09 -30.13
N ASP A 106 0.86 -28.36 -30.26
CA ASP A 106 1.28 -28.93 -31.52
C ASP A 106 0.07 -29.36 -32.36
N LEU A 107 -0.28 -28.52 -33.35
CA LEU A 107 -1.40 -28.76 -34.26
C LEU A 107 -1.18 -29.97 -35.20
N THR A 108 0.01 -30.58 -35.24
CA THR A 108 0.22 -31.81 -36.03
C THR A 108 -0.27 -33.07 -35.32
N THR A 109 -0.31 -33.03 -33.99
CA THR A 109 -0.79 -34.14 -33.15
C THR A 109 -2.16 -33.87 -32.56
N PHE A 110 -2.53 -32.61 -32.36
CA PHE A 110 -3.79 -32.20 -31.78
C PHE A 110 -4.98 -32.37 -32.74
N SER A 111 -6.07 -33.00 -32.28
CA SER A 111 -7.33 -33.11 -33.01
C SER A 111 -8.40 -32.19 -32.41
N ALA A 112 -8.83 -31.20 -33.20
CA ALA A 112 -9.95 -30.33 -32.85
C ALA A 112 -11.25 -31.13 -32.63
N ASP A 113 -11.52 -32.14 -33.47
CA ASP A 113 -12.71 -33.00 -33.34
C ASP A 113 -12.75 -33.75 -32.00
N LEU A 114 -11.63 -34.31 -31.56
CA LEU A 114 -11.54 -34.98 -30.25
C LEU A 114 -11.76 -33.98 -29.12
N MET A 115 -11.15 -32.79 -29.20
CA MET A 115 -11.31 -31.77 -28.18
C MET A 115 -12.74 -31.28 -28.08
N PHE A 116 -13.36 -30.87 -29.19
CA PHE A 116 -14.74 -30.39 -29.17
C PHE A 116 -15.72 -31.47 -28.72
N ARG A 117 -15.54 -32.74 -29.12
CA ARG A 117 -16.36 -33.85 -28.64
C ARG A 117 -16.30 -33.97 -27.11
N ASP A 118 -15.09 -34.02 -26.56
CA ASP A 118 -14.89 -34.26 -25.13
C ASP A 118 -15.24 -33.04 -24.29
N TRP A 119 -14.86 -31.84 -24.75
CA TRP A 119 -15.12 -30.57 -24.09
C TRP A 119 -16.60 -30.21 -24.10
N SER A 120 -17.30 -30.41 -25.22
CA SER A 120 -18.76 -30.23 -25.29
C SER A 120 -19.49 -31.19 -24.35
N GLY A 121 -19.05 -32.45 -24.26
CA GLY A 121 -19.60 -33.42 -23.30
C GLY A 121 -19.39 -33.01 -21.84
N TYR A 122 -18.19 -32.55 -21.49
CA TYR A 122 -17.87 -32.05 -20.16
C TYR A 122 -18.69 -30.81 -19.80
N LEU A 123 -18.70 -29.79 -20.67
CA LEU A 123 -19.43 -28.54 -20.43
C LEU A 123 -20.94 -28.74 -20.40
N THR A 124 -21.50 -29.71 -21.14
CA THR A 124 -22.92 -30.07 -21.02
C THR A 124 -23.25 -30.60 -19.63
N SER A 125 -22.36 -31.44 -19.07
CA SER A 125 -22.52 -31.95 -17.70
C SER A 125 -22.35 -30.85 -16.65
N LEU A 126 -21.36 -29.97 -16.84
CA LEU A 126 -21.14 -28.81 -15.99
C LEU A 126 -22.33 -27.82 -16.05
N ALA A 127 -22.92 -27.61 -17.23
CA ALA A 127 -24.08 -26.76 -17.42
C ALA A 127 -25.33 -27.31 -16.73
N SER A 128 -25.53 -28.63 -16.74
CA SER A 128 -26.60 -29.26 -15.95
C SER A 128 -26.38 -29.05 -14.45
N PHE A 129 -25.14 -29.21 -13.96
CA PHE A 129 -24.78 -28.94 -12.57
C PHE A 129 -24.98 -27.47 -12.19
N ALA A 130 -24.55 -26.55 -13.06
CA ALA A 130 -24.69 -25.11 -12.91
C ALA A 130 -26.16 -24.72 -12.75
N GLN A 131 -27.04 -25.26 -13.59
CA GLN A 131 -28.47 -25.02 -13.53
C GLN A 131 -29.10 -25.54 -12.24
N GLN A 132 -28.69 -26.73 -11.78
CA GLN A 132 -29.17 -27.32 -10.53
C GLN A 132 -28.70 -26.56 -9.29
N SER A 133 -27.46 -26.06 -9.33
CA SER A 133 -26.84 -25.30 -8.24
C SER A 133 -27.16 -23.81 -8.28
N SER A 134 -27.95 -23.36 -9.27
CA SER A 134 -28.38 -21.97 -9.45
C SER A 134 -27.23 -20.95 -9.56
N VAL A 135 -26.10 -21.35 -10.15
CA VAL A 135 -24.98 -20.41 -10.40
C VAL A 135 -25.36 -19.40 -11.48
N GLU A 136 -24.77 -18.22 -11.44
CA GLU A 136 -25.14 -17.12 -12.32
C GLU A 136 -24.44 -17.11 -13.67
N GLY A 137 -23.31 -17.82 -13.81
CA GLY A 137 -22.59 -17.88 -15.08
C GLY A 137 -21.69 -19.09 -15.29
N ILE A 138 -21.39 -19.37 -16.56
CA ILE A 138 -20.42 -20.36 -17.01
C ILE A 138 -19.48 -19.71 -18.02
N VAL A 139 -18.19 -19.95 -17.84
CA VAL A 139 -17.14 -19.62 -18.80
C VAL A 139 -16.80 -20.89 -19.59
N ILE A 140 -16.97 -20.87 -20.90
CA ILE A 140 -16.86 -22.09 -21.75
C ILE A 140 -15.44 -22.39 -22.21
N GLY A 141 -14.46 -21.60 -21.76
CA GLY A 141 -13.05 -21.74 -22.08
C GLY A 141 -12.27 -20.47 -21.74
N THR A 142 -10.97 -20.63 -21.54
CA THR A 142 -10.06 -19.55 -21.16
C THR A 142 -8.81 -19.60 -22.04
N GLU A 143 -8.46 -18.48 -22.69
CA GLU A 143 -7.20 -18.23 -23.43
C GLU A 143 -6.85 -19.27 -24.51
N MET A 144 -7.86 -19.82 -25.17
CA MET A 144 -7.72 -20.87 -26.19
C MET A 144 -7.42 -20.28 -27.58
N ASN A 145 -6.49 -19.31 -27.64
CA ASN A 145 -6.15 -18.53 -28.84
C ASN A 145 -5.62 -19.36 -30.03
N PHE A 146 -5.37 -20.65 -29.82
CA PHE A 146 -5.02 -21.61 -30.87
C PHE A 146 -6.23 -22.09 -31.69
N ILE A 147 -7.46 -21.89 -31.21
CA ILE A 147 -8.67 -22.44 -31.84
C ILE A 147 -9.91 -21.52 -31.77
N ASP A 148 -9.93 -20.51 -30.91
CA ASP A 148 -11.06 -19.57 -30.74
C ASP A 148 -11.28 -18.60 -31.92
N THR A 149 -10.28 -18.45 -32.80
CA THR A 149 -10.34 -17.67 -34.05
C THR A 149 -10.80 -18.48 -35.27
N SER A 150 -11.14 -19.76 -35.05
CA SER A 150 -11.55 -20.71 -36.09
C SER A 150 -12.66 -21.63 -35.57
N HIS A 151 -13.01 -22.69 -36.32
CA HIS A 151 -13.98 -23.72 -35.88
C HIS A 151 -15.31 -23.16 -35.36
N ARG A 152 -15.83 -22.10 -35.99
CA ARG A 152 -17.08 -21.43 -35.57
C ARG A 152 -18.26 -22.40 -35.49
N GLY A 153 -18.33 -23.40 -36.37
CA GLY A 153 -19.42 -24.37 -36.38
C GLY A 153 -19.44 -25.25 -35.13
N GLU A 154 -18.27 -25.72 -34.73
CA GLU A 154 -18.04 -26.55 -33.55
C GLU A 154 -18.28 -25.76 -32.26
N TRP A 155 -17.78 -24.52 -32.19
CA TRP A 155 -18.09 -23.60 -31.09
C TRP A 155 -19.60 -23.32 -30.99
N ALA A 156 -20.27 -23.05 -32.09
CA ALA A 156 -21.72 -22.81 -32.10
C ALA A 156 -22.51 -24.04 -31.61
N ALA A 157 -22.10 -25.25 -32.01
CA ALA A 157 -22.71 -26.49 -31.55
C ALA A 157 -22.48 -26.71 -30.04
N LEU A 158 -21.27 -26.47 -29.55
CA LEU A 158 -20.95 -26.55 -28.12
C LEU A 158 -21.77 -25.55 -27.29
N ILE A 159 -21.85 -24.28 -27.73
CA ILE A 159 -22.63 -23.24 -27.06
C ILE A 159 -24.11 -23.63 -27.03
N ALA A 160 -24.66 -24.17 -28.13
CA ALA A 160 -26.04 -24.64 -28.18
C ALA A 160 -26.31 -25.77 -27.17
N ASN A 161 -25.37 -26.70 -27.00
CA ASN A 161 -25.47 -27.77 -26.00
C ASN A 161 -25.46 -27.23 -24.56
N VAL A 162 -24.57 -26.27 -24.26
CA VAL A 162 -24.53 -25.60 -22.95
C VAL A 162 -25.85 -24.87 -22.67
N ARG A 163 -26.36 -24.10 -23.64
CA ARG A 163 -27.63 -23.36 -23.53
C ARG A 163 -28.85 -24.27 -23.37
N ALA A 164 -28.80 -25.49 -23.89
CA ALA A 164 -29.87 -26.47 -23.68
C ALA A 164 -29.98 -26.93 -22.22
N GLN A 165 -28.92 -26.81 -21.43
CA GLN A 165 -28.89 -27.20 -20.01
C GLN A 165 -28.93 -26.02 -19.04
N PHE A 166 -28.45 -24.84 -19.45
CA PHE A 166 -28.23 -23.69 -18.57
C PHE A 166 -28.76 -22.39 -19.15
N THR A 167 -29.55 -21.67 -18.36
CA THR A 167 -30.17 -20.40 -18.77
C THR A 167 -29.48 -19.15 -18.21
N GLY A 168 -28.45 -19.31 -17.38
CA GLY A 168 -27.66 -18.19 -16.86
C GLY A 168 -26.69 -17.62 -17.90
N LEU A 169 -25.77 -16.78 -17.44
CA LEU A 169 -24.80 -16.10 -18.30
C LEU A 169 -23.80 -17.09 -18.89
N VAL A 170 -23.62 -17.08 -20.21
CA VAL A 170 -22.58 -17.87 -20.90
C VAL A 170 -21.60 -16.94 -21.58
N THR A 171 -20.32 -17.08 -21.25
CA THR A 171 -19.22 -16.29 -21.84
C THR A 171 -17.99 -17.16 -22.08
N TYR A 172 -16.94 -16.56 -22.64
CA TYR A 172 -15.65 -17.14 -22.97
C TYR A 172 -14.57 -16.14 -22.55
N ASP A 173 -13.50 -16.57 -21.88
CA ASP A 173 -12.47 -15.68 -21.35
C ASP A 173 -11.28 -15.64 -22.31
N ALA A 174 -11.23 -14.62 -23.18
CA ALA A 174 -10.23 -14.54 -24.22
C ALA A 174 -8.92 -13.94 -23.70
N LEU A 175 -7.79 -14.35 -24.29
CA LEU A 175 -6.50 -13.74 -24.00
C LEU A 175 -6.48 -12.27 -24.48
N PHE A 176 -6.08 -11.36 -23.61
CA PHE A 176 -5.66 -10.01 -24.03
C PHE A 176 -4.17 -9.99 -24.35
N ASN A 177 -3.80 -9.39 -25.47
CA ASN A 177 -2.41 -9.17 -25.81
C ASN A 177 -2.23 -7.86 -26.57
N LEU A 178 -1.14 -7.13 -26.30
CA LEU A 178 -0.91 -5.81 -26.90
C LEU A 178 -0.34 -5.86 -28.33
N ASN A 179 0.19 -7.00 -28.78
CA ASN A 179 0.76 -7.17 -30.11
C ASN A 179 -0.31 -7.68 -31.07
N ALA A 180 -0.63 -6.87 -32.08
CA ALA A 180 -1.71 -7.12 -33.04
C ALA A 180 -1.45 -8.31 -33.99
N THR A 181 -0.24 -8.88 -33.96
CA THR A 181 0.11 -10.09 -34.73
C THR A 181 -0.19 -11.40 -33.99
N VAL A 182 -0.52 -11.33 -32.69
CA VAL A 182 -0.99 -12.46 -31.90
C VAL A 182 -2.51 -12.38 -31.84
N MET A 183 -3.17 -13.51 -32.12
CA MET A 183 -4.61 -13.64 -32.02
C MET A 183 -5.10 -13.26 -30.61
N ASP A 184 -6.04 -12.33 -30.54
CA ASP A 184 -6.53 -11.75 -29.29
C ASP A 184 -8.08 -11.75 -29.19
N VAL A 185 -8.60 -11.08 -28.16
CA VAL A 185 -10.03 -10.88 -27.90
C VAL A 185 -10.83 -10.40 -29.12
N GLY A 186 -10.24 -9.64 -30.04
CA GLY A 186 -10.89 -9.12 -31.25
C GLY A 186 -11.09 -10.15 -32.35
N ASP A 187 -10.32 -11.24 -32.34
CA ASP A 187 -10.31 -12.27 -33.39
C ASP A 187 -11.25 -13.45 -33.12
N VAL A 188 -11.81 -13.55 -31.91
CA VAL A 188 -12.73 -14.63 -31.52
C VAL A 188 -13.98 -14.64 -32.40
N VAL A 189 -14.25 -15.79 -33.04
CA VAL A 189 -15.24 -15.88 -34.13
C VAL A 189 -16.67 -16.18 -33.67
N PHE A 190 -17.02 -16.04 -32.39
CA PHE A 190 -18.33 -16.45 -31.86
C PHE A 190 -18.92 -15.57 -30.75
N TRP A 191 -18.45 -14.33 -30.58
CA TRP A 191 -18.99 -13.40 -29.57
C TRP A 191 -20.50 -13.13 -29.68
N ASP A 192 -21.05 -13.18 -30.90
CA ASP A 192 -22.49 -12.98 -31.16
C ASP A 192 -23.38 -14.05 -30.49
N LEU A 193 -22.83 -15.23 -30.19
CA LEU A 193 -23.53 -16.35 -29.56
C LEU A 193 -23.48 -16.31 -28.02
N LEU A 194 -22.69 -15.40 -27.43
CA LEU A 194 -22.45 -15.29 -26.00
C LEU A 194 -23.20 -14.10 -25.39
N ASP A 195 -23.26 -14.05 -24.06
CA ASP A 195 -23.94 -12.95 -23.33
C ASP A 195 -23.02 -11.77 -23.04
N ALA A 196 -21.72 -12.03 -22.92
CA ALA A 196 -20.69 -11.06 -22.61
C ALA A 196 -19.38 -11.43 -23.31
N ILE A 197 -18.55 -10.42 -23.54
CA ILE A 197 -17.15 -10.58 -23.96
C ILE A 197 -16.33 -10.67 -22.68
N SER A 198 -15.69 -11.80 -22.41
CA SER A 198 -14.78 -11.92 -21.27
C SER A 198 -13.32 -11.92 -21.71
N VAL A 199 -12.48 -11.35 -20.85
CA VAL A 199 -11.07 -11.11 -21.14
C VAL A 199 -10.15 -11.35 -19.93
N SER A 200 -9.06 -12.08 -20.15
CA SER A 200 -7.89 -12.13 -19.28
C SER A 200 -7.05 -10.88 -19.50
N LEU A 201 -7.38 -9.81 -18.79
CA LEU A 201 -6.88 -8.46 -19.06
C LEU A 201 -5.64 -8.18 -18.21
N TYR A 202 -4.46 -8.55 -18.70
CA TYR A 202 -3.17 -8.22 -18.08
C TYR A 202 -2.44 -7.16 -18.93
N VAL A 203 -2.39 -5.92 -18.44
CA VAL A 203 -1.87 -4.76 -19.19
C VAL A 203 -0.50 -4.33 -18.64
N PRO A 204 0.61 -4.43 -19.41
CA PRO A 204 1.88 -3.82 -19.05
C PRO A 204 1.78 -2.29 -18.92
N LEU A 205 2.23 -1.73 -17.79
CA LEU A 205 2.09 -0.30 -17.45
C LEU A 205 3.41 0.49 -17.42
N SER A 206 4.48 -0.06 -16.83
CA SER A 206 5.79 0.59 -16.80
C SER A 206 6.91 -0.42 -16.56
N GLN A 207 8.12 -0.09 -17.04
CA GLN A 207 9.37 -0.80 -16.67
C GLN A 207 10.00 -0.24 -15.39
N ASN A 208 9.50 0.89 -14.88
CA ASN A 208 9.96 1.53 -13.65
C ASN A 208 9.03 1.15 -12.50
N ASP A 209 9.53 0.39 -11.53
CA ASP A 209 8.78 0.00 -10.32
C ASP A 209 8.29 1.20 -9.48
N ASN A 210 8.96 2.36 -9.62
CA ASN A 210 8.62 3.60 -8.93
C ASN A 210 7.91 4.61 -9.85
N ALA A 211 7.30 4.15 -10.94
CA ALA A 211 6.52 5.00 -11.85
C ALA A 211 5.40 5.72 -11.09
N SER A 212 5.15 6.99 -11.44
CA SER A 212 4.08 7.75 -10.82
C SER A 212 2.72 7.16 -11.17
N ALA A 213 1.73 7.40 -10.34
CA ALA A 213 0.41 6.86 -10.60
C ALA A 213 -0.20 7.46 -11.89
N GLU A 214 0.15 8.70 -12.27
CA GLU A 214 -0.25 9.31 -13.55
C GLU A 214 0.36 8.58 -14.74
N GLU A 215 1.63 8.18 -14.65
CA GLU A 215 2.30 7.39 -15.68
C GLU A 215 1.58 6.04 -15.88
N LEU A 216 1.30 5.35 -14.77
CA LEU A 216 0.61 4.06 -14.77
C LEU A 216 -0.82 4.17 -15.33
N LEU A 217 -1.56 5.22 -14.96
CA LEU A 217 -2.91 5.46 -15.48
C LEU A 217 -2.90 5.84 -16.97
N ALA A 218 -1.91 6.64 -17.41
CA ALA A 218 -1.79 7.06 -18.80
C ALA A 218 -1.47 5.88 -19.74
N ALA A 219 -0.77 4.85 -19.24
CA ALA A 219 -0.45 3.64 -20.02
C ALA A 219 -1.67 2.85 -20.49
N TRP A 220 -2.87 3.08 -19.91
CA TRP A 220 -4.12 2.46 -20.37
C TRP A 220 -4.69 3.06 -21.65
N THR A 221 -4.49 4.37 -21.86
CA THR A 221 -5.00 5.12 -23.02
C THR A 221 -3.89 5.49 -24.02
N ASN A 222 -2.63 5.34 -23.63
CA ASN A 222 -1.46 5.59 -24.47
C ASN A 222 -0.32 4.60 -24.15
N ASN A 223 -0.54 3.32 -24.40
CA ASN A 223 0.36 2.24 -24.03
C ASN A 223 1.67 2.26 -24.86
N PRO A 224 2.85 2.29 -24.22
CA PRO A 224 4.13 2.32 -24.95
C PRO A 224 4.61 0.94 -25.42
N PHE A 225 4.02 -0.17 -24.96
CA PHE A 225 4.60 -1.52 -25.07
C PHE A 225 4.01 -2.42 -26.15
N GLY A 226 2.98 -1.99 -26.90
CA GLY A 226 2.50 -2.74 -28.05
C GLY A 226 1.71 -1.92 -29.06
N ASP A 227 1.04 -2.60 -29.98
CA ASP A 227 0.31 -2.00 -31.10
C ASP A 227 -1.04 -1.41 -30.67
N ILE A 228 -1.68 -2.00 -29.66
CA ILE A 228 -2.89 -1.47 -29.05
C ILE A 228 -2.50 -0.33 -28.10
N LYS A 229 -2.67 0.91 -28.57
CA LYS A 229 -2.30 2.11 -27.80
C LYS A 229 -3.34 2.50 -26.76
N ASP A 230 -4.62 2.37 -27.08
CA ASP A 230 -5.70 2.66 -26.15
C ASP A 230 -6.50 1.39 -25.87
N VAL A 231 -6.17 0.76 -24.74
CA VAL A 231 -6.77 -0.51 -24.30
C VAL A 231 -8.25 -0.32 -24.01
N THR A 232 -8.60 0.80 -23.38
CA THR A 232 -9.98 1.10 -22.98
C THR A 232 -10.86 1.33 -24.19
N ARG A 233 -10.36 2.09 -25.18
CA ARG A 233 -11.06 2.31 -26.45
C ARG A 233 -11.22 1.02 -27.23
N TYR A 234 -10.16 0.22 -27.32
CA TYR A 234 -10.18 -1.06 -28.02
C TYR A 234 -11.29 -1.99 -27.51
N LEU A 235 -11.36 -2.19 -26.19
CA LEU A 235 -12.39 -3.02 -25.57
C LEU A 235 -13.80 -2.41 -25.72
N SER A 236 -13.93 -1.08 -25.62
CA SER A 236 -15.22 -0.40 -25.84
C SER A 236 -15.73 -0.59 -27.27
N ASP A 237 -14.85 -0.59 -28.27
CA ASP A 237 -15.22 -0.78 -29.68
C ASP A 237 -15.68 -2.22 -29.95
N LEU A 238 -15.10 -3.21 -29.26
CA LEU A 238 -15.59 -4.59 -29.31
C LEU A 238 -16.98 -4.71 -28.66
N SER A 239 -17.19 -4.09 -27.49
CA SER A 239 -18.50 -4.06 -26.85
C SER A 239 -19.58 -3.49 -27.76
N VAL A 240 -19.29 -2.37 -28.42
CA VAL A 240 -20.20 -1.71 -29.36
C VAL A 240 -20.43 -2.58 -30.60
N ARG A 241 -19.36 -3.16 -31.18
CA ARG A 241 -19.44 -4.01 -32.38
C ARG A 241 -20.38 -5.20 -32.19
N TYR A 242 -20.30 -5.88 -31.05
CA TYR A 242 -21.08 -7.08 -30.78
C TYR A 242 -22.37 -6.80 -29.97
N ALA A 243 -22.55 -5.57 -29.48
CA ALA A 243 -23.62 -5.19 -28.56
C ALA A 243 -23.65 -6.08 -27.30
N LYS A 244 -22.47 -6.31 -26.70
CA LYS A 244 -22.29 -7.14 -25.50
C LYS A 244 -21.44 -6.40 -24.47
N PRO A 245 -21.74 -6.51 -23.16
CA PRO A 245 -20.86 -5.98 -22.14
C PRO A 245 -19.53 -6.72 -22.10
N VAL A 246 -18.48 -6.04 -21.68
CA VAL A 246 -17.15 -6.62 -21.42
C VAL A 246 -17.01 -6.95 -19.92
N ILE A 247 -16.46 -8.11 -19.57
CA ILE A 247 -16.15 -8.51 -18.20
C ILE A 247 -14.69 -8.98 -18.16
N ALA A 248 -13.83 -8.33 -17.38
CA ALA A 248 -12.49 -8.87 -17.13
C ALA A 248 -12.61 -10.03 -16.12
N LEU A 249 -12.40 -11.28 -16.54
CA LEU A 249 -12.47 -12.43 -15.63
C LEU A 249 -11.10 -12.84 -15.09
N GLU A 250 -10.03 -12.29 -15.66
CA GLU A 250 -8.73 -12.20 -15.00
C GLU A 250 -8.11 -10.81 -15.15
N GLY A 251 -7.25 -10.48 -14.21
CA GLY A 251 -6.48 -9.25 -14.20
C GLY A 251 -5.79 -9.04 -12.87
N GLY A 252 -4.69 -8.31 -12.87
CA GLY A 252 -3.94 -7.99 -11.67
C GLY A 252 -2.44 -7.94 -11.91
N TYR A 253 -1.69 -7.75 -10.83
CA TYR A 253 -0.24 -7.70 -10.84
C TYR A 253 0.31 -8.57 -9.72
N GLN A 254 1.46 -9.18 -9.97
CA GLN A 254 2.22 -9.92 -8.96
C GLN A 254 2.97 -8.98 -8.02
N SER A 255 3.16 -9.39 -6.77
CA SER A 255 3.99 -8.67 -5.80
C SER A 255 5.48 -8.90 -6.02
N VAL A 256 5.97 -8.46 -7.17
CA VAL A 256 7.34 -8.69 -7.63
C VAL A 256 7.88 -7.48 -8.37
N SER A 257 9.16 -7.15 -8.15
CA SER A 257 9.84 -6.11 -8.91
C SER A 257 9.88 -6.43 -10.41
N GLY A 258 9.63 -5.44 -11.25
CA GLY A 258 9.37 -5.57 -12.69
C GLY A 258 7.96 -6.07 -13.04
N GLY A 259 7.11 -6.36 -12.04
CA GLY A 259 5.76 -6.91 -12.23
C GLY A 259 4.81 -5.98 -12.99
N LEU A 260 5.09 -4.67 -13.07
CA LEU A 260 4.33 -3.70 -13.86
C LEU A 260 4.50 -3.91 -15.37
N PHE A 261 5.60 -4.52 -15.82
CA PHE A 261 5.87 -4.80 -17.22
C PHE A 261 5.69 -6.28 -17.55
N ASN A 262 6.32 -7.17 -16.77
CA ASN A 262 6.24 -8.62 -16.95
C ASN A 262 5.05 -9.22 -16.19
N VAL A 263 3.86 -8.88 -16.65
CA VAL A 263 2.59 -9.09 -15.93
C VAL A 263 2.16 -10.55 -15.77
N THR A 264 2.76 -11.50 -16.51
CA THR A 264 2.38 -12.94 -16.48
C THR A 264 3.55 -13.89 -16.18
N ASP A 265 4.76 -13.38 -15.93
CA ASP A 265 5.90 -14.26 -15.68
C ASP A 265 5.76 -15.00 -14.34
N MET A 266 6.17 -16.26 -14.26
CA MET A 266 6.09 -17.02 -13.01
C MET A 266 7.06 -16.51 -11.92
N PRO A 267 6.75 -16.75 -10.63
CA PRO A 267 7.68 -16.57 -9.52
C PRO A 267 9.01 -17.30 -9.75
N SER A 268 10.13 -16.70 -9.32
CA SER A 268 11.43 -17.35 -9.38
C SER A 268 12.38 -16.86 -8.26
N PRO A 269 13.39 -17.67 -7.85
CA PRO A 269 14.38 -17.24 -6.86
C PRO A 269 15.19 -16.00 -7.24
N ASN A 270 15.22 -15.64 -8.52
CA ASN A 270 15.97 -14.49 -9.04
C ASN A 270 15.18 -13.18 -9.03
N LYS A 271 13.89 -13.24 -8.67
CA LYS A 271 13.03 -12.07 -8.58
C LYS A 271 12.92 -11.59 -7.12
N VAL A 272 12.68 -10.30 -6.94
CA VAL A 272 12.57 -9.67 -5.61
C VAL A 272 11.10 -9.38 -5.34
N VAL A 273 10.63 -9.77 -4.15
CA VAL A 273 9.25 -9.48 -3.71
C VAL A 273 9.08 -7.97 -3.59
N ASN A 274 7.98 -7.46 -4.12
CA ASN A 274 7.65 -6.04 -4.04
C ASN A 274 6.13 -5.84 -3.97
N THR A 275 5.61 -5.66 -2.76
CA THR A 275 4.17 -5.50 -2.51
C THR A 275 3.65 -4.12 -2.92
N ALA A 276 4.52 -3.10 -2.94
CA ALA A 276 4.19 -1.76 -3.44
C ALA A 276 3.93 -1.77 -4.95
N VAL A 277 4.74 -2.51 -5.72
CA VAL A 277 4.52 -2.71 -7.16
C VAL A 277 3.14 -3.30 -7.45
N GLN A 278 2.76 -4.38 -6.75
CA GLN A 278 1.42 -4.97 -6.90
C GLN A 278 0.32 -3.96 -6.54
N ASN A 279 0.48 -3.24 -5.42
CA ASN A 279 -0.48 -2.26 -4.97
C ASN A 279 -0.69 -1.15 -6.01
N ASN A 280 0.39 -0.55 -6.50
CA ASN A 280 0.35 0.56 -7.46
C ASN A 280 -0.23 0.11 -8.81
N GLY A 281 0.14 -1.09 -9.28
CA GLY A 281 -0.40 -1.68 -10.50
C GLY A 281 -1.91 -1.94 -10.40
N LEU A 282 -2.36 -2.61 -9.33
CA LEU A 282 -3.78 -2.90 -9.10
C LEU A 282 -4.59 -1.62 -8.93
N ALA A 283 -4.02 -0.62 -8.28
CA ALA A 283 -4.70 0.65 -8.12
C ALA A 283 -4.87 1.39 -9.44
N ALA A 284 -3.82 1.46 -10.27
CA ALA A 284 -3.92 2.01 -11.63
C ALA A 284 -4.93 1.24 -12.49
N TYR A 285 -4.97 -0.10 -12.36
CA TYR A 285 -5.91 -0.97 -13.06
C TYR A 285 -7.36 -0.65 -12.74
N LEU A 286 -7.73 -0.66 -11.46
CA LEU A 286 -9.10 -0.41 -11.03
C LEU A 286 -9.52 1.03 -11.37
N SER A 287 -8.60 1.98 -11.26
CA SER A 287 -8.85 3.39 -11.60
C SER A 287 -9.04 3.63 -13.09
N ALA A 288 -8.26 2.96 -13.93
CA ALA A 288 -8.43 3.06 -15.38
C ALA A 288 -9.80 2.53 -15.80
N LEU A 289 -10.22 1.40 -15.23
CA LEU A 289 -11.54 0.84 -15.49
C LEU A 289 -12.65 1.73 -14.91
N GLU A 290 -12.52 2.27 -13.71
CA GLU A 290 -13.53 3.21 -13.19
C GLU A 290 -13.64 4.49 -14.02
N LYS A 291 -12.50 5.04 -14.44
CA LYS A 291 -12.44 6.34 -15.13
C LYS A 291 -12.88 6.26 -16.58
N TYR A 292 -12.46 5.23 -17.30
CA TYR A 292 -12.63 5.12 -18.75
C TYR A 292 -13.68 4.09 -19.15
N ALA A 293 -14.07 3.20 -18.24
CA ALA A 293 -15.21 2.36 -18.50
C ALA A 293 -16.52 3.12 -18.27
N GLY A 294 -17.49 2.85 -19.12
CA GLY A 294 -18.88 3.27 -18.93
C GLY A 294 -19.77 2.03 -18.85
N ASP A 295 -21.02 2.18 -19.26
CA ASP A 295 -22.02 1.09 -19.26
C ASP A 295 -21.61 -0.14 -20.09
N TRP A 296 -20.60 -0.02 -20.95
CA TRP A 296 -20.06 -1.10 -21.78
C TRP A 296 -19.24 -2.13 -20.98
N PHE A 297 -18.74 -1.78 -19.79
CA PHE A 297 -17.95 -2.68 -18.95
C PHE A 297 -18.75 -3.10 -17.72
N ALA A 298 -18.96 -4.40 -17.57
CA ALA A 298 -19.79 -4.95 -16.51
C ALA A 298 -18.99 -5.29 -15.24
N GLY A 299 -17.67 -5.43 -15.29
CA GLY A 299 -16.84 -5.53 -14.09
C GLY A 299 -15.59 -6.39 -14.23
N VAL A 300 -14.96 -6.66 -13.08
CA VAL A 300 -13.67 -7.37 -12.99
C VAL A 300 -13.64 -8.43 -11.89
N SER A 301 -12.98 -9.55 -12.17
CA SER A 301 -12.47 -10.49 -11.19
C SER A 301 -10.94 -10.48 -11.19
N LEU A 302 -10.34 -10.16 -10.04
CA LEU A 302 -8.89 -10.13 -9.89
C LEU A 302 -8.33 -11.54 -9.68
N TRP A 303 -7.18 -11.82 -10.27
CA TRP A 303 -6.42 -13.04 -10.03
C TRP A 303 -5.57 -12.84 -8.78
N GLN A 304 -5.52 -13.72 -7.77
CA GLN A 304 -6.37 -14.87 -7.46
C GLN A 304 -6.34 -15.12 -5.95
N VAL A 305 -7.22 -15.99 -5.44
CA VAL A 305 -7.23 -16.50 -4.06
C VAL A 305 -7.35 -18.02 -4.12
N THR A 306 -6.48 -18.75 -3.40
CA THR A 306 -6.57 -20.22 -3.30
C THR A 306 -6.82 -20.64 -1.84
N PRO A 307 -7.51 -21.77 -1.58
CA PRO A 307 -7.63 -22.33 -0.23
C PRO A 307 -6.28 -22.65 0.42
N GLU A 308 -5.28 -23.08 -0.36
CA GLU A 308 -3.95 -23.42 0.17
C GLU A 308 -3.23 -22.21 0.78
N LEU A 309 -3.53 -21.00 0.30
CA LEU A 309 -3.03 -19.75 0.88
C LEU A 309 -3.61 -19.45 2.27
N MET A 310 -4.71 -20.12 2.65
CA MET A 310 -5.37 -19.93 3.94
C MET A 310 -4.80 -20.83 5.05
N THR A 311 -3.83 -21.68 4.73
CA THR A 311 -3.19 -22.55 5.73
C THR A 311 -2.34 -21.74 6.71
N ALA A 312 -2.30 -22.17 7.98
CA ALA A 312 -1.49 -21.48 9.01
C ALA A 312 0.00 -21.34 8.62
N SER A 313 0.54 -22.28 7.84
CA SER A 313 1.89 -22.20 7.29
C SER A 313 2.03 -21.17 6.18
N ALA A 314 1.08 -21.11 5.22
CA ALA A 314 1.12 -20.15 4.13
C ALA A 314 0.96 -18.71 4.66
N LEU A 315 0.11 -18.50 5.66
CA LEU A 315 -0.10 -17.21 6.31
C LEU A 315 1.19 -16.60 6.90
N GLN A 316 2.19 -17.42 7.25
CA GLN A 316 3.46 -16.91 7.79
C GLN A 316 4.37 -16.32 6.72
N THR A 317 4.16 -16.66 5.45
CA THR A 317 5.02 -16.28 4.34
C THR A 317 4.30 -15.54 3.22
N ILE A 318 2.96 -15.45 3.25
CA ILE A 318 2.15 -14.90 2.16
C ILE A 318 2.47 -13.44 1.83
N TYR A 319 2.90 -12.64 2.81
CA TYR A 319 3.37 -11.28 2.56
C TYR A 319 4.60 -11.24 1.62
N ASN A 320 5.38 -12.32 1.62
CA ASN A 320 6.68 -12.46 0.96
C ASN A 320 6.63 -13.35 -0.29
N THR A 321 5.44 -13.62 -0.81
CA THR A 321 5.29 -14.38 -2.04
C THR A 321 5.28 -13.43 -3.25
N GLN A 322 5.80 -13.89 -4.39
CA GLN A 322 5.87 -13.12 -5.64
C GLN A 322 4.61 -13.31 -6.50
N GLU A 323 3.47 -13.61 -5.88
CA GLU A 323 2.26 -14.07 -6.55
C GLU A 323 1.16 -13.00 -6.58
N PHE A 324 0.02 -13.33 -7.16
CA PHE A 324 -1.05 -12.41 -7.53
C PHE A 324 -2.04 -12.08 -6.41
N SER A 325 -2.23 -12.98 -5.45
CA SER A 325 -3.10 -12.78 -4.29
C SER A 325 -2.70 -11.53 -3.54
N SER A 326 -3.73 -10.76 -3.21
CA SER A 326 -3.66 -9.56 -2.40
C SER A 326 -3.77 -9.87 -0.90
N TYR A 327 -4.07 -11.11 -0.52
CA TYR A 327 -4.38 -11.46 0.86
C TYR A 327 -3.22 -11.13 1.80
N GLN A 328 -3.52 -10.36 2.85
CA GLN A 328 -2.57 -9.79 3.81
C GLN A 328 -1.51 -8.85 3.22
N LYS A 329 -1.66 -8.38 1.99
CA LYS A 329 -0.79 -7.37 1.35
C LYS A 329 -1.51 -6.02 1.25
N PRO A 330 -0.79 -4.90 1.03
CA PRO A 330 -1.40 -3.57 0.88
C PRO A 330 -2.50 -3.51 -0.19
N ALA A 331 -2.33 -4.30 -1.26
CA ALA A 331 -3.32 -4.42 -2.33
C ALA A 331 -4.72 -4.87 -1.87
N ALA A 332 -4.86 -5.61 -0.76
CA ALA A 332 -6.17 -5.99 -0.23
C ALA A 332 -6.99 -4.76 0.19
N ALA A 333 -6.35 -3.77 0.81
CA ALA A 333 -7.00 -2.52 1.20
C ALA A 333 -7.45 -1.74 -0.04
N THR A 334 -6.58 -1.63 -1.05
CA THR A 334 -6.90 -1.01 -2.35
C THR A 334 -8.13 -1.62 -3.00
N ILE A 335 -8.20 -2.95 -3.06
CA ILE A 335 -9.37 -3.67 -3.62
C ILE A 335 -10.61 -3.40 -2.76
N THR A 336 -10.47 -3.46 -1.43
CA THR A 336 -11.59 -3.29 -0.49
C THR A 336 -12.22 -1.90 -0.60
N ASN A 337 -11.39 -0.86 -0.62
CA ASN A 337 -11.83 0.52 -0.74
C ASN A 337 -12.58 0.73 -2.05
N PHE A 338 -12.03 0.19 -3.14
CA PHE A 338 -12.65 0.26 -4.46
C PHE A 338 -14.01 -0.45 -4.51
N TYR A 339 -14.10 -1.72 -4.08
CA TYR A 339 -15.35 -2.50 -4.16
C TYR A 339 -16.44 -2.02 -3.19
N THR A 340 -16.07 -1.55 -2.01
CA THR A 340 -17.04 -1.03 -1.04
C THR A 340 -17.54 0.38 -1.36
N GLY A 341 -16.95 1.03 -2.37
CA GLY A 341 -17.23 2.44 -2.68
C GLY A 341 -16.81 3.38 -1.55
N VAL A 342 -15.98 2.91 -0.62
CA VAL A 342 -15.29 3.74 0.37
C VAL A 342 -14.15 4.42 -0.37
N GLN A 343 -14.53 5.45 -1.11
CA GLN A 343 -13.69 6.35 -1.90
C GLN A 343 -12.93 5.66 -3.06
N SER A 344 -13.44 5.92 -4.27
CA SER A 344 -12.74 5.73 -5.55
C SER A 344 -11.27 6.15 -5.44
N TYR A 345 -10.35 5.25 -5.79
CA TYR A 345 -8.92 5.58 -5.97
C TYR A 345 -8.84 6.68 -7.01
N GLN A 346 -8.52 7.87 -6.54
CA GLN A 346 -8.21 8.99 -7.38
C GLN A 346 -6.79 9.33 -6.95
N ILE A 347 -5.88 9.44 -7.91
CA ILE A 347 -4.64 10.16 -7.65
C ILE A 347 -5.08 11.60 -7.50
N LYS A 348 -5.21 12.03 -6.26
CA LYS A 348 -5.71 13.36 -5.97
C LYS A 348 -4.49 14.20 -5.63
N SER A 349 -4.18 15.11 -6.53
CA SER A 349 -3.38 16.26 -6.16
C SER A 349 -4.29 17.19 -5.37
N TYR A 350 -4.03 17.30 -4.08
CA TYR A 350 -4.68 18.30 -3.23
C TYR A 350 -3.77 19.51 -3.17
N VAL A 351 -4.31 20.68 -3.44
CA VAL A 351 -3.58 21.94 -3.36
C VAL A 351 -4.34 22.82 -2.38
N GLY A 352 -3.77 23.00 -1.20
CA GLY A 352 -4.26 23.99 -0.25
C GLY A 352 -3.95 25.41 -0.72
N SER A 353 -4.55 26.36 -0.01
CA SER A 353 -4.57 27.77 -0.34
C SER A 353 -3.44 28.53 0.36
N SER A 354 -3.54 29.86 0.41
CA SER A 354 -2.67 30.73 1.24
C SER A 354 -3.29 31.06 2.62
N GLY A 355 -4.28 30.27 3.04
CA GLY A 355 -4.95 30.32 4.33
C GLY A 355 -4.75 29.02 5.10
N ALA A 356 -5.28 28.94 6.32
CA ALA A 356 -5.29 27.69 7.08
C ALA A 356 -6.33 26.73 6.47
N ASP A 357 -5.88 25.59 5.99
CA ASP A 357 -6.68 24.59 5.32
C ASP A 357 -6.84 23.30 6.14
N ILE A 358 -7.88 22.53 5.84
CA ILE A 358 -8.04 21.17 6.36
C ILE A 358 -8.14 20.24 5.15
N ILE A 359 -7.11 19.41 4.96
CA ILE A 359 -6.94 18.54 3.81
C ILE A 359 -7.07 17.09 4.29
N TYR A 360 -8.02 16.35 3.71
CA TYR A 360 -8.20 14.91 3.91
C TYR A 360 -8.00 14.20 2.59
N ALA A 361 -6.86 13.52 2.40
CA ALA A 361 -6.51 12.95 1.11
C ALA A 361 -7.20 11.59 0.84
N GLY A 362 -7.31 10.77 1.89
CA GLY A 362 -8.21 9.62 1.95
C GLY A 362 -7.46 8.30 1.82
N THR A 363 -7.69 7.56 0.74
CA THR A 363 -7.05 6.27 0.51
C THR A 363 -6.50 6.25 -0.90
N GLY A 364 -5.29 5.77 -1.10
CA GLY A 364 -4.55 5.82 -2.36
C GLY A 364 -3.17 6.44 -2.15
N VAL A 365 -2.34 6.47 -3.19
CA VAL A 365 -1.08 7.22 -3.17
C VAL A 365 -1.39 8.67 -3.53
N ASP A 366 -1.35 9.55 -2.54
CA ASP A 366 -1.74 10.95 -2.66
C ASP A 366 -0.51 11.88 -2.77
N THR A 367 -0.69 12.98 -3.51
CA THR A 367 0.25 14.10 -3.47
C THR A 367 -0.47 15.32 -2.91
N VAL A 368 -0.04 15.77 -1.74
CA VAL A 368 -0.62 16.94 -1.07
C VAL A 368 0.36 18.10 -1.17
N TYR A 369 -0.08 19.22 -1.70
CA TYR A 369 0.58 20.51 -1.57
C TYR A 369 -0.18 21.28 -0.48
N ALA A 370 0.39 21.37 0.72
CA ALA A 370 -0.28 21.99 1.88
C ALA A 370 -0.62 23.47 1.57
N GLY A 371 0.33 24.21 0.98
CA GLY A 371 0.08 25.56 0.50
C GLY A 371 0.89 26.56 1.33
N SER A 372 0.24 27.58 1.86
CA SER A 372 0.83 28.43 2.89
C SER A 372 -0.24 28.79 3.91
N GLY A 373 0.02 28.64 5.20
CA GLY A 373 -1.02 28.72 6.22
C GLY A 373 -0.75 27.74 7.35
N SER A 374 -1.60 27.74 8.38
CA SER A 374 -1.48 26.72 9.42
C SER A 374 -2.48 25.61 9.13
N ASP A 375 -2.02 24.57 8.46
CA ASP A 375 -2.87 23.55 7.86
C ASP A 375 -3.04 22.31 8.74
N ILE A 376 -4.11 21.58 8.51
CA ILE A 376 -4.34 20.24 9.06
C ILE A 376 -4.41 19.28 7.88
N VAL A 377 -3.38 18.47 7.70
CA VAL A 377 -3.30 17.47 6.64
C VAL A 377 -3.46 16.08 7.25
N ALA A 378 -4.37 15.29 6.68
CA ALA A 378 -4.49 13.86 6.92
C ALA A 378 -4.48 13.15 5.56
N SER A 379 -3.33 12.59 5.16
CA SER A 379 -3.19 11.99 3.83
C SER A 379 -3.88 10.63 3.76
N GLY A 380 -3.79 9.83 4.81
CA GLY A 380 -4.62 8.65 5.03
C GLY A 380 -3.90 7.35 4.73
N SER A 381 -4.42 6.50 3.83
CA SER A 381 -3.80 5.19 3.57
C SER A 381 -3.16 5.11 2.19
N GLY A 382 -1.87 4.84 2.11
CA GLY A 382 -1.09 4.76 0.88
C GLY A 382 0.32 5.31 1.13
N ALA A 383 1.17 5.29 0.11
CA ALA A 383 2.51 5.90 0.23
C ALA A 383 2.43 7.36 -0.24
N ASP A 384 2.17 8.29 0.68
CA ASP A 384 1.83 9.66 0.32
C ASP A 384 3.05 10.59 0.27
N THR A 385 2.99 11.63 -0.58
CA THR A 385 3.98 12.71 -0.59
C THR A 385 3.32 14.05 -0.28
N ILE A 386 3.72 14.67 0.82
CA ILE A 386 3.20 15.95 1.31
C ILE A 386 4.27 17.03 1.14
N TYR A 387 4.01 18.03 0.31
CA TYR A 387 4.85 19.21 0.13
C TYR A 387 4.36 20.35 1.03
N GLN A 388 5.22 20.80 1.94
CA GLN A 388 4.97 21.93 2.84
C GLN A 388 4.80 23.23 2.04
N SER A 389 5.78 23.59 1.22
CA SER A 389 5.73 24.79 0.39
C SER A 389 5.46 24.47 -1.08
N GLY A 390 4.55 25.22 -1.73
CA GLY A 390 4.37 25.21 -3.19
C GLY A 390 5.57 25.76 -4.00
N LEU A 391 6.76 25.87 -3.39
CA LEU A 391 7.92 26.56 -3.95
C LEU A 391 8.85 25.60 -4.69
N THR A 392 8.76 25.63 -6.01
CA THR A 392 9.92 25.30 -6.85
C THR A 392 10.76 26.56 -7.11
N GLY A 393 11.64 26.90 -6.16
CA GLY A 393 12.78 27.81 -6.39
C GLY A 393 12.69 29.27 -5.89
N PRO A 394 13.82 30.01 -5.88
CA PRO A 394 13.92 31.34 -5.28
C PRO A 394 13.26 32.42 -6.15
N VAL A 395 12.31 33.16 -5.58
CA VAL A 395 11.61 34.26 -6.28
C VAL A 395 12.35 35.60 -6.05
N PRO A 396 12.79 36.30 -7.11
CA PRO A 396 13.27 37.67 -7.00
C PRO A 396 12.11 38.67 -6.87
N ALA A 397 12.28 39.70 -6.03
CA ALA A 397 11.33 40.80 -5.89
C ALA A 397 11.17 41.55 -7.23
N MET A 398 9.94 41.74 -7.74
CA MET A 398 9.72 42.42 -9.02
C MET A 398 8.91 43.71 -8.87
N ALA A 399 9.55 44.81 -9.28
CA ALA A 399 8.91 46.04 -9.70
C ALA A 399 8.12 45.80 -11.00
N THR A 400 6.87 46.27 -11.06
CA THR A 400 5.90 46.15 -12.20
C THR A 400 5.64 44.73 -12.72
N SER A 401 4.40 44.26 -12.61
CA SER A 401 3.98 42.96 -13.17
C SER A 401 3.52 43.12 -14.63
N GLU A 402 4.03 42.26 -15.51
CA GLU A 402 3.66 42.20 -16.93
C GLU A 402 2.44 41.29 -17.12
N LEU A 403 1.46 41.71 -17.92
CA LEU A 403 0.31 40.91 -18.33
C LEU A 403 0.39 40.59 -19.83
N ARG A 404 0.38 39.30 -20.17
CA ARG A 404 0.38 38.79 -21.55
C ARG A 404 -0.96 38.14 -21.86
N ILE A 405 -1.58 38.52 -22.97
CA ILE A 405 -2.80 37.87 -23.49
C ILE A 405 -2.48 37.35 -24.89
N THR A 406 -2.43 36.03 -25.06
CA THR A 406 -2.22 35.40 -26.36
C THR A 406 -3.56 34.92 -26.90
N GLY A 407 -3.86 35.26 -28.16
CA GLY A 407 -5.08 34.81 -28.81
C GLY A 407 -5.03 34.92 -30.33
N ILE A 408 -6.10 34.45 -30.95
CA ILE A 408 -6.30 34.47 -32.40
C ILE A 408 -7.72 34.90 -32.71
N GLY A 409 -7.97 35.53 -33.85
CA GLY A 409 -9.31 35.99 -34.15
C GLY A 409 -9.57 36.36 -35.61
N GLY A 410 -10.83 36.29 -36.01
CA GLY A 410 -11.30 36.54 -37.37
C GLY A 410 -11.31 38.03 -37.72
N ILE A 411 -10.95 38.34 -38.97
CA ILE A 411 -11.05 39.69 -39.54
C ILE A 411 -12.40 39.81 -40.24
N LEU A 412 -13.11 40.90 -39.97
CA LEU A 412 -14.36 41.24 -40.63
C LEU A 412 -14.23 42.63 -41.26
N ASP A 413 -14.42 42.72 -42.57
CA ASP A 413 -14.28 43.94 -43.38
C ASP A 413 -12.94 44.68 -43.18
N GLY A 414 -11.83 43.93 -43.08
CA GLY A 414 -10.48 44.48 -42.88
C GLY A 414 -10.18 44.90 -41.44
N VAL A 415 -11.13 44.72 -40.51
CA VAL A 415 -10.97 45.09 -39.10
C VAL A 415 -10.81 43.84 -38.23
N ALA A 416 -9.67 43.74 -37.55
CA ALA A 416 -9.33 42.69 -36.61
C ALA A 416 -9.93 42.95 -35.21
N PRO A 417 -10.05 41.91 -34.36
CA PRO A 417 -10.58 42.06 -33.00
C PRO A 417 -9.72 42.99 -32.14
N LYS A 418 -10.40 43.82 -31.35
CA LYS A 418 -9.82 44.75 -30.39
C LYS A 418 -10.33 44.42 -28.99
N ILE A 419 -9.42 44.31 -28.02
CA ILE A 419 -9.73 44.05 -26.63
C ILE A 419 -9.31 45.20 -25.72
N SER A 420 -10.00 45.36 -24.59
CA SER A 420 -9.57 46.21 -23.46
C SER A 420 -9.41 45.38 -22.19
N VAL A 421 -8.49 45.79 -21.32
CA VAL A 421 -8.20 45.12 -20.05
C VAL A 421 -8.51 46.03 -18.89
N PHE A 422 -9.18 45.48 -17.88
CA PHE A 422 -9.56 46.17 -16.66
C PHE A 422 -8.99 45.46 -15.44
N VAL A 423 -8.32 46.20 -14.56
CA VAL A 423 -7.84 45.72 -13.25
C VAL A 423 -8.53 46.53 -12.16
N ASN A 424 -9.18 45.85 -11.21
CA ASN A 424 -10.00 46.50 -10.16
C ASN A 424 -11.04 47.47 -10.74
N GLY A 425 -11.57 47.15 -11.93
CA GLY A 425 -12.51 48.00 -12.67
C GLY A 425 -11.89 49.18 -13.43
N VAL A 426 -10.57 49.39 -13.33
CA VAL A 426 -9.84 50.47 -14.04
C VAL A 426 -9.31 49.94 -15.37
N ASN A 427 -9.62 50.60 -16.49
CA ASN A 427 -9.05 50.26 -17.80
C ASN A 427 -7.55 50.56 -17.82
N ILE A 428 -6.72 49.52 -18.00
CA ILE A 428 -5.26 49.62 -18.02
C ILE A 428 -4.68 49.65 -19.45
N GLY A 429 -5.52 49.49 -20.47
CA GLY A 429 -5.12 49.58 -21.88
C GLY A 429 -6.00 48.76 -22.82
N SER A 430 -5.87 49.04 -24.12
CA SER A 430 -6.50 48.29 -25.20
C SER A 430 -5.48 47.80 -26.22
N GLY A 431 -5.68 46.61 -26.79
CA GLY A 431 -4.85 46.05 -27.84
C GLY A 431 -5.69 45.51 -29.00
N GLN A 432 -5.22 45.69 -30.23
CA GLN A 432 -5.87 45.17 -31.43
C GLN A 432 -4.95 44.16 -32.11
N LEU A 433 -5.50 43.03 -32.53
CA LEU A 433 -4.74 42.06 -33.32
C LEU A 433 -4.35 42.66 -34.67
N THR A 434 -3.19 42.28 -35.19
CA THR A 434 -2.78 42.62 -36.56
C THR A 434 -3.59 41.76 -37.53
N PRO A 435 -4.12 42.32 -38.64
CA PRO A 435 -4.75 41.53 -39.69
C PRO A 435 -3.74 40.52 -40.28
N VAL A 436 -4.03 39.22 -40.16
CA VAL A 436 -3.39 38.16 -40.94
C VAL A 436 -4.44 37.65 -41.93
N GLU A 437 -4.25 37.88 -43.23
CA GLU A 437 -5.23 37.47 -44.26
C GLU A 437 -5.46 35.94 -44.22
N ALA A 438 -6.60 35.53 -43.71
CA ALA A 438 -7.12 34.17 -43.87
C ALA A 438 -8.36 34.24 -44.76
N ASN A 439 -8.22 33.79 -46.02
CA ASN A 439 -9.35 33.58 -46.90
C ASN A 439 -10.27 32.51 -46.25
N ARG A 440 -11.49 32.90 -45.84
CA ARG A 440 -12.53 31.94 -45.42
C ARG A 440 -13.05 31.20 -46.65
N GLY A 441 -12.56 29.98 -46.88
CA GLY A 441 -13.26 28.94 -47.66
C GLY A 441 -14.12 28.08 -46.72
N SER A 442 -15.24 27.57 -47.22
CA SER A 442 -16.30 26.82 -46.54
C SER A 442 -15.91 25.49 -45.85
N ASP A 443 -14.62 25.19 -45.69
CA ASP A 443 -14.13 23.81 -45.54
C ASP A 443 -13.22 23.60 -44.31
N GLY A 444 -13.46 24.32 -43.20
CA GLY A 444 -12.90 23.94 -41.89
C GLY A 444 -11.37 24.04 -41.73
N GLN A 445 -10.70 25.05 -42.32
CA GLN A 445 -9.27 25.26 -42.03
C GLN A 445 -8.99 25.92 -40.67
N SER A 446 -7.88 25.50 -40.04
CA SER A 446 -7.31 26.04 -38.80
C SER A 446 -6.97 27.52 -38.91
N LEU A 447 -7.45 28.33 -37.95
CA LEU A 447 -6.89 29.65 -37.68
C LEU A 447 -5.39 29.49 -37.35
N THR A 448 -4.50 30.11 -38.12
CA THR A 448 -3.05 30.15 -37.86
C THR A 448 -2.60 31.59 -37.61
N GLY A 449 -1.57 31.80 -36.78
CA GLY A 449 -1.04 33.14 -36.49
C GLY A 449 -1.52 33.78 -35.18
N SER A 450 -1.45 33.04 -34.07
CA SER A 450 -1.67 33.59 -32.72
C SER A 450 -0.77 34.79 -32.45
N GLN A 451 -1.32 35.79 -31.77
CA GLN A 451 -0.62 37.02 -31.43
C GLN A 451 -0.72 37.28 -29.93
N THR A 452 0.35 37.84 -29.36
CA THR A 452 0.42 38.20 -27.94
C THR A 452 0.31 39.71 -27.79
N LEU A 453 -0.70 40.15 -27.05
CA LEU A 453 -0.87 41.53 -26.63
C LEU A 453 -0.30 41.68 -25.21
N MET A 454 0.46 42.76 -25.01
CA MET A 454 1.22 43.02 -23.78
C MET A 454 0.64 44.25 -23.08
N PHE A 455 0.41 44.12 -21.77
CA PHE A 455 -0.10 45.19 -20.91
C PHE A 455 0.77 45.29 -19.65
N ASN A 456 0.98 46.51 -19.16
CA ASN A 456 1.77 46.75 -17.94
C ASN A 456 0.83 47.08 -16.79
N ILE A 457 0.96 46.38 -15.66
CA ILE A 457 0.28 46.77 -14.43
C ILE A 457 1.07 47.92 -13.80
N PRO A 458 0.45 49.10 -13.55
CA PRO A 458 1.12 50.22 -12.91
C PRO A 458 1.78 49.82 -11.58
N SER A 459 2.99 50.34 -11.32
CA SER A 459 3.69 50.10 -10.07
C SER A 459 2.83 50.52 -8.87
N GLY A 460 2.68 49.65 -7.88
CA GLY A 460 1.88 49.87 -6.67
C GLY A 460 0.38 49.59 -6.81
N MET A 461 -0.09 49.14 -7.97
CA MET A 461 -1.48 48.70 -8.16
C MET A 461 -1.62 47.22 -7.76
N ASN A 462 -2.40 46.95 -6.71
CA ASN A 462 -2.79 45.58 -6.35
C ASN A 462 -3.77 45.03 -7.39
N VAL A 463 -3.71 43.73 -7.69
CA VAL A 463 -4.60 43.08 -8.65
C VAL A 463 -5.58 42.19 -7.90
N GLU A 464 -6.79 42.69 -7.66
CA GLU A 464 -7.86 41.97 -6.94
C GLU A 464 -8.92 41.42 -7.91
N THR A 465 -9.12 42.08 -9.04
CA THR A 465 -9.96 41.61 -10.14
C THR A 465 -9.30 41.90 -11.49
N LEU A 466 -9.48 41.00 -12.45
CA LEU A 466 -8.98 41.14 -13.82
C LEU A 466 -10.09 40.77 -14.80
N LYS A 467 -10.36 41.65 -15.76
CA LYS A 467 -11.40 41.49 -16.79
C LYS A 467 -10.87 41.89 -18.16
N VAL A 468 -11.19 41.10 -19.18
CA VAL A 468 -10.86 41.37 -20.59
C VAL A 468 -12.16 41.55 -21.38
N THR A 469 -12.30 42.60 -22.18
CA THR A 469 -13.50 42.86 -23.00
C THR A 469 -13.19 42.78 -24.49
N LEU A 470 -14.19 42.46 -25.31
CA LEU A 470 -14.13 42.61 -26.77
C LEU A 470 -14.80 43.93 -27.16
N ASP A 471 -14.02 44.88 -27.65
CA ASP A 471 -14.46 46.27 -27.83
C ASP A 471 -15.20 46.51 -29.16
N ASN A 472 -14.99 45.66 -30.15
CA ASN A 472 -15.54 45.80 -31.49
C ASN A 472 -16.29 44.55 -31.94
N ASP A 473 -17.12 43.99 -31.07
CA ASP A 473 -17.97 42.84 -31.38
C ASP A 473 -18.90 43.13 -32.59
N GLU A 474 -18.95 42.20 -33.55
CA GLU A 474 -19.77 42.32 -34.77
C GLU A 474 -20.14 40.94 -35.36
N TYR A 475 -21.45 40.70 -35.57
CA TYR A 475 -22.01 39.46 -36.11
C TYR A 475 -22.63 39.61 -37.50
N LYS A 476 -22.20 38.79 -38.47
CA LYS A 476 -22.82 38.72 -39.82
C LYS A 476 -23.28 37.31 -40.24
N GLY A 477 -23.36 36.36 -39.31
CA GLY A 477 -23.80 34.99 -39.58
C GLY A 477 -22.69 33.95 -39.42
N SER A 478 -23.05 32.66 -39.56
CA SER A 478 -22.13 31.54 -39.38
C SER A 478 -20.95 31.65 -40.34
N GLY A 479 -19.75 31.75 -39.79
CA GLY A 479 -18.56 31.86 -40.61
C GLY A 479 -18.26 33.28 -41.12
N GLN A 480 -18.91 34.35 -40.62
CA GLN A 480 -18.65 35.74 -41.03
C GLN A 480 -18.61 36.73 -39.85
N ASP A 481 -18.34 36.23 -38.65
CA ASP A 481 -18.27 36.96 -37.39
C ASP A 481 -16.84 37.45 -37.06
N ARG A 482 -16.74 38.54 -36.29
CA ARG A 482 -15.48 38.98 -35.67
C ARG A 482 -15.34 38.32 -34.31
N ASN A 483 -14.46 37.33 -34.19
CA ASN A 483 -14.24 36.60 -32.95
C ASN A 483 -12.81 36.79 -32.42
N PHE A 484 -12.64 36.73 -31.10
CA PHE A 484 -11.34 36.58 -30.46
C PHE A 484 -11.36 35.33 -29.59
N ILE A 485 -10.39 34.45 -29.83
CA ILE A 485 -10.17 33.20 -29.12
C ILE A 485 -8.87 33.38 -28.32
N THR A 486 -8.99 33.63 -27.02
CA THR A 486 -7.84 33.62 -26.09
C THR A 486 -7.30 32.20 -25.98
N GLN A 487 -5.99 32.04 -25.99
CA GLN A 487 -5.26 30.78 -25.80
C GLN A 487 -4.45 30.77 -24.49
N SER A 488 -4.03 31.93 -23.99
CA SER A 488 -3.43 32.05 -22.67
C SER A 488 -3.53 33.48 -22.13
N ILE A 489 -3.60 33.58 -20.80
CA ILE A 489 -3.49 34.83 -20.05
C ILE A 489 -2.44 34.60 -18.96
N VAL A 490 -1.38 35.40 -18.93
CA VAL A 490 -0.25 35.25 -18.01
C VAL A 490 0.05 36.56 -17.30
N LEU A 491 0.03 36.59 -15.97
CA LEU A 491 0.34 37.76 -15.15
C LEU A 491 1.58 37.49 -14.30
N GLY A 492 2.63 38.29 -14.47
CA GLY A 492 3.86 38.14 -13.67
C GLY A 492 4.55 36.78 -13.82
N GLY A 493 4.31 36.08 -14.94
CA GLY A 493 4.79 34.70 -15.17
C GLY A 493 3.82 33.59 -14.76
N VAL A 494 2.68 33.92 -14.13
CA VAL A 494 1.67 32.95 -13.69
C VAL A 494 0.54 32.83 -14.70
N ALA A 495 0.23 31.61 -15.14
CA ALA A 495 -0.91 31.33 -16.00
C ALA A 495 -2.23 31.45 -15.22
N LEU A 496 -3.20 32.16 -15.79
CA LEU A 496 -4.49 32.43 -15.18
C LEU A 496 -5.64 31.73 -15.93
N LEU A 497 -6.73 31.47 -15.22
CA LEU A 497 -7.93 30.79 -15.77
C LEU A 497 -9.14 31.73 -15.77
N ALA A 498 -10.02 31.60 -16.76
CA ALA A 498 -11.31 32.30 -16.76
C ALA A 498 -12.26 31.74 -15.68
N THR A 499 -13.13 32.59 -15.13
CA THR A 499 -14.08 32.22 -14.07
C THR A 499 -15.54 32.22 -14.49
N ASP A 500 -15.89 32.66 -15.71
CA ASP A 500 -17.24 32.54 -16.26
C ASP A 500 -17.35 31.37 -17.26
N THR A 501 -18.22 30.40 -16.95
CA THR A 501 -18.34 29.13 -17.71
C THR A 501 -19.56 29.08 -18.62
N THR A 502 -20.07 30.20 -19.14
CA THR A 502 -21.16 30.14 -20.13
C THR A 502 -20.64 29.66 -21.49
N TYR A 503 -20.58 28.33 -21.63
CA TYR A 503 -20.31 27.60 -22.86
C TYR A 503 -21.55 27.57 -23.76
N TYR A 504 -21.44 28.02 -25.02
CA TYR A 504 -22.45 27.86 -26.05
C TYR A 504 -21.92 26.97 -27.20
N PRO A 505 -22.62 25.89 -27.59
CA PRO A 505 -22.09 24.90 -28.53
C PRO A 505 -22.38 25.32 -29.98
N LEU A 506 -21.36 25.80 -30.69
CA LEU A 506 -21.45 25.97 -32.15
C LEU A 506 -20.22 25.45 -32.93
N PHE A 507 -19.24 24.83 -32.27
CA PHE A 507 -18.15 24.10 -32.93
C PHE A 507 -17.76 22.84 -32.13
N ASP A 508 -17.39 21.77 -32.84
CA ASP A 508 -17.00 20.49 -32.26
C ASP A 508 -15.78 20.61 -31.32
N ALA A 509 -15.94 20.05 -30.12
CA ALA A 509 -14.99 19.79 -29.03
C ALA A 509 -14.27 21.00 -28.38
N PRO A 510 -14.34 21.17 -27.04
CA PRO A 510 -13.51 22.13 -26.32
C PRO A 510 -12.02 21.76 -26.43
N ARG A 511 -11.18 22.69 -26.92
CA ARG A 511 -9.72 22.60 -26.77
C ARG A 511 -9.35 23.12 -25.38
N PRO A 512 -8.60 22.38 -24.55
CA PRO A 512 -8.14 22.86 -23.25
C PRO A 512 -7.44 24.22 -23.38
N GLY A 513 -7.81 25.19 -22.54
CA GLY A 513 -7.16 26.50 -22.48
C GLY A 513 -7.59 27.54 -23.53
N THR A 514 -8.71 27.35 -24.23
CA THR A 514 -9.22 28.36 -25.18
C THR A 514 -10.58 28.94 -24.78
N TRP A 515 -10.73 30.27 -24.84
CA TRP A 515 -11.98 30.98 -24.51
C TRP A 515 -12.40 31.95 -25.62
N MET A 516 -13.69 32.04 -25.94
CA MET A 516 -14.21 32.83 -27.07
C MET A 516 -14.98 34.08 -26.60
N LEU A 517 -14.50 35.28 -26.94
CA LEU A 517 -15.14 36.54 -26.48
C LEU A 517 -16.35 37.00 -27.31
N TYR A 518 -16.54 36.47 -28.51
CA TYR A 518 -17.58 36.94 -29.45
C TYR A 518 -19.00 36.93 -28.84
N GLN A 519 -19.36 35.89 -28.08
CA GLN A 519 -20.71 35.78 -27.50
C GLN A 519 -20.79 36.22 -26.04
N SER A 520 -19.67 36.21 -25.29
CA SER A 520 -19.64 36.62 -23.89
C SER A 520 -19.43 38.13 -23.72
N GLY A 521 -18.86 38.81 -24.72
CA GLY A 521 -18.48 40.22 -24.69
C GLY A 521 -17.32 40.55 -23.75
N TYR A 522 -17.03 39.68 -22.78
CA TYR A 522 -15.90 39.78 -21.86
C TYR A 522 -15.49 38.41 -21.30
N ILE A 523 -14.35 38.37 -20.60
CA ILE A 523 -13.88 37.26 -19.77
C ILE A 523 -13.51 37.83 -18.39
N GLN A 524 -14.07 37.24 -17.34
CA GLN A 524 -13.59 37.47 -15.97
C GLN A 524 -12.46 36.48 -15.67
N VAL A 525 -11.32 36.97 -15.18
CA VAL A 525 -10.12 36.15 -14.95
C VAL A 525 -9.93 35.89 -13.46
N GLY A 526 -9.77 34.62 -13.10
CA GLY A 526 -9.46 34.14 -11.76
C GLY A 526 -8.00 34.38 -11.41
N LEU A 527 -7.77 34.94 -10.22
CA LEU A 527 -6.45 35.37 -9.77
C LEU A 527 -5.84 34.46 -8.70
N ALA A 528 -6.49 33.35 -8.33
CA ALA A 528 -6.03 32.48 -7.25
C ALA A 528 -4.56 32.03 -7.40
N PRO A 529 -4.09 31.59 -8.60
CA PRO A 529 -2.68 31.22 -8.77
C PRO A 529 -1.70 32.40 -8.58
N TYR A 530 -2.10 33.61 -8.96
CA TYR A 530 -1.29 34.83 -8.81
C TYR A 530 -1.29 35.35 -7.37
N LEU A 531 -2.44 35.33 -6.70
CA LEU A 531 -2.56 35.75 -5.30
C LEU A 531 -1.84 34.77 -4.36
N ALA A 532 -1.75 33.49 -4.72
CA ALA A 532 -0.92 32.50 -4.04
C ALA A 532 0.58 32.85 -4.11
N GLN A 533 1.05 33.39 -5.25
CA GLN A 533 2.45 33.80 -5.43
C GLN A 533 2.85 35.04 -4.59
N VAL A 534 1.90 35.89 -4.19
CA VAL A 534 2.16 37.21 -3.57
C VAL A 534 2.11 37.18 -2.03
N ALA A 535 1.68 36.08 -1.40
CA ALA A 535 1.30 36.02 0.02
C ALA A 535 2.40 35.60 1.04
N SER A 536 3.65 36.02 0.90
CA SER A 536 4.81 35.55 1.71
C SER A 536 5.00 36.12 3.14
N THR A 537 3.93 36.32 3.93
CA THR A 537 4.09 36.81 5.34
C THR A 537 3.20 36.12 6.40
N LYS A 538 2.67 34.92 6.13
CA LYS A 538 1.87 34.18 7.13
C LYS A 538 2.68 33.08 7.82
N VAL A 539 2.29 32.78 9.05
CA VAL A 539 2.82 31.69 9.89
C VAL A 539 2.32 30.35 9.33
N ASP A 540 3.25 29.46 9.00
CA ASP A 540 3.06 28.23 8.21
C ASP A 540 3.14 26.97 9.10
N ASN A 541 2.37 26.93 10.20
CA ASN A 541 2.52 25.87 11.20
C ASN A 541 1.49 24.75 10.97
N ASP A 542 1.95 23.60 10.47
CA ASP A 542 1.02 22.54 10.08
C ASP A 542 0.88 21.42 11.12
N LYS A 543 -0.23 20.69 11.00
CA LYS A 543 -0.45 19.40 11.64
C LYS A 543 -0.65 18.35 10.56
N ILE A 544 0.34 17.50 10.37
CA ILE A 544 0.35 16.50 9.30
C ILE A 544 0.26 15.11 9.90
N ARG A 545 -0.67 14.32 9.36
CA ARG A 545 -0.81 12.90 9.62
C ARG A 545 -0.70 12.15 8.29
N GLY A 546 0.33 11.32 8.14
CA GLY A 546 0.47 10.44 6.98
C GLY A 546 -0.60 9.37 7.03
N GLY A 547 -0.34 8.30 7.77
CA GLY A 547 -1.36 7.37 8.21
C GLY A 547 -0.86 5.95 8.14
N SER A 548 -1.28 5.17 7.15
CA SER A 548 -0.74 3.82 6.91
C SER A 548 -0.11 3.77 5.52
N GLY A 549 1.06 3.16 5.39
CA GLY A 549 1.88 3.24 4.18
C GLY A 549 3.14 4.08 4.42
N TYR A 550 3.96 4.25 3.38
CA TYR A 550 5.27 4.91 3.51
C TYR A 550 5.16 6.38 3.12
N ASP A 551 5.06 7.27 4.10
CA ASP A 551 4.75 8.68 3.90
C ASP A 551 5.98 9.60 3.95
N ILE A 552 6.02 10.57 3.04
CA ILE A 552 7.12 11.52 2.88
C ILE A 552 6.60 12.95 3.04
N VAL A 553 7.21 13.72 3.95
CA VAL A 553 7.02 15.18 4.01
C VAL A 553 8.22 15.88 3.39
N VAL A 554 7.98 16.75 2.42
CA VAL A 554 9.01 17.47 1.65
C VAL A 554 9.07 18.93 2.10
N TYR A 555 10.26 19.35 2.53
CA TYR A 555 10.59 20.72 2.91
C TYR A 555 11.48 21.38 1.86
N GLY A 556 11.25 22.68 1.60
CA GLY A 556 11.98 23.45 0.59
C GLY A 556 13.41 23.84 1.00
N GLY A 557 13.77 23.75 2.29
CA GLY A 557 15.09 24.09 2.82
C GLY A 557 16.06 22.90 2.97
N ARG A 558 17.30 23.19 3.40
CA ARG A 558 18.29 22.16 3.76
C ARG A 558 18.02 21.63 5.15
N SER A 559 18.46 20.43 5.46
CA SER A 559 18.28 19.79 6.77
C SER A 559 18.83 20.60 7.96
N VAL A 560 19.88 21.41 7.75
CA VAL A 560 20.46 22.31 8.78
C VAL A 560 19.61 23.56 9.04
N ASP A 561 18.68 23.85 8.14
CA ASP A 561 17.76 24.97 8.25
C ASP A 561 16.58 24.61 9.17
N PHE A 562 16.49 23.37 9.68
CA PHE A 562 15.41 22.89 10.55
C PHE A 562 15.92 22.21 11.83
N SER A 563 15.11 22.24 12.89
CA SER A 563 15.24 21.34 14.03
C SER A 563 14.14 20.29 14.02
N VAL A 564 14.49 19.03 14.27
CA VAL A 564 13.56 17.89 14.29
C VAL A 564 13.59 17.25 15.69
N THR A 565 12.47 17.27 16.40
CA THR A 565 12.36 16.84 17.81
C THR A 565 11.20 15.86 17.98
N TYR A 566 11.37 14.82 18.79
CA TYR A 566 10.29 13.87 19.12
C TYR A 566 9.62 14.23 20.44
N ASN A 567 8.29 14.26 20.46
CA ASN A 567 7.49 14.62 21.63
C ASN A 567 6.99 13.40 22.40
N SER A 568 6.50 13.63 23.62
CA SER A 568 5.98 12.57 24.51
C SER A 568 4.61 12.02 24.10
N ASP A 569 3.89 12.72 23.22
CA ASP A 569 2.59 12.33 22.65
C ASP A 569 2.73 11.57 21.31
N ASP A 570 3.90 10.96 21.09
CA ASP A 570 4.25 10.17 19.89
C ASP A 570 4.32 10.98 18.58
N THR A 571 4.34 12.32 18.64
CA THR A 571 4.50 13.17 17.44
C THR A 571 5.94 13.63 17.22
N TRP A 572 6.27 13.97 15.99
CA TRP A 572 7.47 14.73 15.64
C TRP A 572 7.13 16.22 15.54
N LEU A 573 8.08 17.07 15.92
CA LEU A 573 8.05 18.51 15.74
C LEU A 573 9.18 18.90 14.80
N VAL A 574 8.87 19.53 13.68
CA VAL A 574 9.85 20.11 12.75
C VAL A 574 9.74 21.62 12.84
N SER A 575 10.84 22.34 13.01
CA SER A 575 10.82 23.80 13.15
C SER A 575 11.84 24.44 12.23
N ASP A 576 11.38 25.37 11.39
CA ASP A 576 12.22 26.16 10.51
C ASP A 576 13.03 27.21 11.30
N LEU A 577 14.35 27.14 11.16
CA LEU A 577 15.32 28.00 11.84
C LEU A 577 15.76 29.18 10.98
N ARG A 578 15.27 29.30 9.74
CA ARG A 578 15.59 30.42 8.83
C ARG A 578 14.93 31.71 9.32
N ALA A 579 15.48 32.83 8.90
CA ALA A 579 14.90 34.14 9.23
C ALA A 579 13.46 34.23 8.71
N GLY A 580 12.51 34.49 9.60
CA GLY A 580 11.09 34.56 9.28
C GLY A 580 10.34 33.23 9.29
N ALA A 581 11.02 32.10 9.53
CA ALA A 581 10.45 30.75 9.57
C ALA A 581 9.43 30.49 8.44
N PRO A 582 9.85 30.56 7.16
CA PRO A 582 8.95 30.48 6.02
C PRO A 582 8.14 29.18 5.92
N GLU A 583 8.62 28.07 6.50
CA GLU A 583 7.87 26.79 6.64
C GLU A 583 7.56 26.49 8.12
N GLY A 584 7.47 27.53 8.96
CA GLY A 584 6.89 27.47 10.29
C GLY A 584 7.41 26.38 11.26
N VAL A 585 6.47 25.83 12.02
CA VAL A 585 6.65 24.80 13.04
C VAL A 585 5.55 23.75 12.91
N ASP A 586 5.93 22.55 12.46
CA ASP A 586 5.02 21.49 12.05
C ASP A 586 4.99 20.33 13.04
N HIS A 587 3.80 19.80 13.25
CA HIS A 587 3.54 18.62 14.06
C HIS A 587 3.19 17.44 13.17
N LEU A 588 4.05 16.42 13.16
CA LEU A 588 3.92 15.26 12.28
C LEU A 588 3.58 14.00 13.06
N THR A 589 2.68 13.18 12.52
CA THR A 589 2.32 11.85 13.03
C THR A 589 2.23 10.85 11.90
N SER A 590 2.63 9.60 12.12
CA SER A 590 2.63 8.55 11.09
C SER A 590 3.34 9.01 9.80
N ILE A 591 4.58 9.48 9.92
CA ILE A 591 5.43 9.88 8.79
C ILE A 591 6.75 9.10 8.88
N GLU A 592 7.18 8.52 7.76
CA GLU A 592 8.37 7.69 7.69
C GLU A 592 9.60 8.53 7.33
N MET A 593 9.45 9.55 6.49
CA MET A 593 10.57 10.31 5.94
C MET A 593 10.31 11.81 5.86
N LEU A 594 11.35 12.58 6.21
CA LEU A 594 11.48 13.98 5.86
C LEU A 594 12.45 14.11 4.68
N ARG A 595 12.05 14.79 3.63
CA ARG A 595 12.90 15.12 2.50
C ARG A 595 13.26 16.59 2.53
N PHE A 596 14.54 16.88 2.69
CA PHE A 596 15.11 18.22 2.59
C PHE A 596 15.81 18.39 1.24
N SER A 597 16.15 19.62 0.87
CA SER A 597 16.83 19.90 -0.41
C SER A 597 18.23 19.25 -0.52
N ASP A 598 18.85 18.88 0.61
CA ASP A 598 20.21 18.33 0.70
C ASP A 598 20.26 16.83 1.06
N LYS A 599 19.26 16.28 1.76
CA LYS A 599 19.20 14.87 2.14
C LYS A 599 17.80 14.42 2.59
N ASP A 600 17.60 13.11 2.58
CA ASP A 600 16.47 12.46 3.24
C ASP A 600 16.84 12.11 4.69
N LEU A 601 15.87 12.26 5.60
CA LEU A 601 15.96 11.87 7.00
C LEU A 601 14.79 10.94 7.34
N VAL A 602 15.10 9.68 7.61
CA VAL A 602 14.10 8.70 8.08
C VAL A 602 13.77 8.99 9.54
N ILE A 603 12.49 9.18 9.84
CA ILE A 603 11.97 9.50 11.18
C ILE A 603 10.91 8.50 11.66
N GLY A 604 10.49 7.57 10.80
CA GLY A 604 9.51 6.53 11.13
C GLY A 604 9.69 5.27 10.29
N VAL A 605 8.82 4.29 10.56
CA VAL A 605 8.72 3.04 9.79
C VAL A 605 7.27 2.62 9.64
N ASP A 606 6.93 2.14 8.44
CA ASP A 606 5.64 1.49 8.19
C ASP A 606 5.76 0.00 8.55
N LEU A 607 4.98 -0.43 9.55
CA LEU A 607 4.95 -1.81 10.03
C LEU A 607 3.52 -2.35 10.00
N PRO A 608 3.32 -3.65 9.69
CA PRO A 608 2.01 -4.29 9.83
C PRO A 608 1.45 -4.07 11.24
N THR A 609 0.14 -3.84 11.37
CA THR A 609 -0.50 -3.49 12.65
C THR A 609 -0.22 -4.49 13.76
N SER A 610 -0.16 -5.79 13.46
CA SER A 610 0.18 -6.83 14.44
C SER A 610 1.62 -6.71 14.95
N VAL A 611 2.55 -6.33 14.08
CA VAL A 611 3.96 -6.11 14.42
C VAL A 611 4.14 -4.81 15.20
N ASP A 612 3.49 -3.71 14.79
CA ASP A 612 3.49 -2.44 15.52
C ASP A 612 2.93 -2.63 16.94
N THR A 613 1.79 -3.34 17.06
CA THR A 613 1.18 -3.66 18.36
C THR A 613 2.14 -4.47 19.24
N ALA A 614 2.71 -5.55 18.71
CA ALA A 614 3.69 -6.36 19.43
C ALA A 614 4.92 -5.55 19.87
N PHE A 615 5.43 -4.67 18.99
CA PHE A 615 6.55 -3.78 19.27
C PHE A 615 6.21 -2.86 20.46
N ARG A 616 5.04 -2.22 20.44
CA ARG A 616 4.58 -1.31 21.49
C ARG A 616 4.32 -2.04 22.82
N ASP A 617 3.70 -3.20 22.78
CA ASP A 617 3.35 -3.97 23.99
C ASP A 617 4.57 -4.60 24.66
N ILE A 618 5.57 -5.00 23.89
CA ILE A 618 6.82 -5.57 24.41
C ILE A 618 7.80 -4.46 24.80
N LEU A 619 8.14 -3.54 23.88
CA LEU A 619 9.22 -2.58 24.10
C LEU A 619 8.77 -1.30 24.82
N ARG A 620 7.46 -1.09 24.97
CA ARG A 620 6.85 0.09 25.60
C ARG A 620 7.28 1.40 24.96
N ALA A 621 7.56 1.35 23.66
CA ALA A 621 7.98 2.49 22.85
C ALA A 621 7.35 2.39 21.46
N SER A 622 7.14 3.54 20.81
CA SER A 622 6.75 3.61 19.41
C SER A 622 7.92 3.17 18.51
N PRO A 623 7.68 2.40 17.43
CA PRO A 623 8.72 2.06 16.46
C PRO A 623 9.24 3.30 15.71
N SER A 624 8.50 4.41 15.70
CA SER A 624 8.92 5.69 15.12
C SER A 624 9.49 6.67 16.15
N SER A 625 9.64 6.24 17.42
CA SER A 625 10.36 7.05 18.42
C SER A 625 11.88 6.98 18.19
N PRO A 626 12.69 7.96 18.61
CA PRO A 626 14.15 7.89 18.54
C PRO A 626 14.75 6.63 19.17
N PHE A 627 14.10 6.09 20.21
CA PHE A 627 14.50 4.85 20.84
C PHE A 627 14.11 3.62 20.01
N GLY A 628 12.88 3.60 19.47
CA GLY A 628 12.35 2.47 18.71
C GLY A 628 12.87 2.39 17.28
N LEU A 629 13.19 3.52 16.65
CA LEU A 629 13.47 3.63 15.22
C LEU A 629 14.58 2.70 14.72
N PRO A 630 15.74 2.54 15.40
CA PRO A 630 16.76 1.59 14.95
C PRO A 630 16.25 0.14 14.89
N THR A 631 15.48 -0.28 15.91
CA THR A 631 14.88 -1.62 15.93
C THR A 631 13.73 -1.72 14.94
N GLY A 632 12.89 -0.69 14.83
CA GLY A 632 11.80 -0.61 13.87
C GLY A 632 12.29 -0.75 12.44
N GLN A 633 13.38 -0.05 12.08
CA GLN A 633 14.04 -0.16 10.78
C GLN A 633 14.61 -1.56 10.53
N SER A 634 15.23 -2.15 11.54
CA SER A 634 15.76 -3.52 11.41
C SER A 634 14.63 -4.55 11.28
N VAL A 635 13.50 -4.35 11.96
CA VAL A 635 12.29 -5.17 11.80
C VAL A 635 11.68 -4.98 10.41
N ALA A 636 11.55 -3.74 9.93
CA ALA A 636 11.07 -3.43 8.59
C ALA A 636 11.96 -4.06 7.51
N ALA A 637 13.29 -3.99 7.67
CA ALA A 637 14.24 -4.63 6.77
C ALA A 637 14.07 -6.16 6.77
N LYS A 638 13.91 -6.78 7.93
CA LYS A 638 13.66 -8.24 7.99
C LYS A 638 12.32 -8.65 7.40
N LEU A 639 11.29 -7.83 7.55
CA LEU A 639 10.01 -8.04 6.88
C LEU A 639 10.20 -7.99 5.36
N ALA A 640 10.95 -7.01 4.85
CA ALA A 640 11.30 -6.90 3.44
C ALA A 640 12.17 -8.07 2.94
N ASP A 641 13.08 -8.60 3.77
CA ASP A 641 13.91 -9.78 3.48
C ASP A 641 13.13 -11.11 3.58
N GLY A 642 11.85 -11.06 3.94
CA GLY A 642 10.98 -12.20 3.97
C GLY A 642 10.97 -13.02 5.26
N SER A 643 11.45 -12.44 6.38
CA SER A 643 11.48 -13.12 7.67
C SER A 643 10.07 -13.47 8.15
N SER A 644 9.92 -14.68 8.70
CA SER A 644 8.66 -15.10 9.34
C SER A 644 8.30 -14.19 10.51
N LEU A 645 6.99 -14.09 10.83
CA LEU A 645 6.52 -13.36 12.00
C LEU A 645 7.21 -13.84 13.29
N SER A 646 7.49 -15.14 13.42
CA SER A 646 8.25 -15.69 14.55
C SER A 646 9.68 -15.13 14.62
N GLY A 647 10.36 -14.99 13.48
CA GLY A 647 11.67 -14.36 13.41
C GLY A 647 11.64 -12.86 13.72
N ILE A 648 10.56 -12.17 13.34
CA ILE A 648 10.32 -10.76 13.68
C ILE A 648 10.07 -10.58 15.17
N LEU A 649 9.14 -11.36 15.74
CA LEU A 649 8.85 -11.35 17.18
C LEU A 649 10.09 -11.73 17.99
N GLY A 650 10.86 -12.72 17.55
CA GLY A 650 12.13 -13.08 18.17
C GLY A 650 13.12 -11.90 18.22
N GLN A 651 13.15 -11.04 17.19
CA GLN A 651 13.97 -9.84 17.22
C GLN A 651 13.46 -8.77 18.19
N ILE A 652 12.14 -8.55 18.25
CA ILE A 652 11.53 -7.62 19.20
C ILE A 652 11.80 -8.09 20.63
N ILE A 653 11.62 -9.38 20.90
CA ILE A 653 11.92 -10.02 22.19
C ILE A 653 13.40 -9.89 22.51
N LYS A 654 14.30 -10.16 21.56
CA LYS A 654 15.75 -9.99 21.78
C LYS A 654 16.14 -8.55 22.09
N THR A 655 15.43 -7.58 21.50
CA THR A 655 15.63 -6.16 21.86
C THR A 655 15.17 -5.88 23.29
N ALA A 656 14.08 -6.52 23.71
CA ALA A 656 13.50 -6.42 25.04
C ALA A 656 14.44 -6.93 26.15
N ASP A 657 15.45 -7.73 25.82
CA ASP A 657 16.50 -8.22 26.74
C ASP A 657 17.16 -7.09 27.53
N ASN A 658 17.32 -5.92 26.90
CA ASN A 658 17.93 -4.73 27.52
C ASN A 658 16.95 -3.89 28.34
N THR A 659 15.65 -4.18 28.28
CA THR A 659 14.59 -3.28 28.76
C THR A 659 13.51 -4.07 29.49
N THR A 660 12.44 -4.48 28.80
CA THR A 660 11.30 -5.19 29.39
C THR A 660 11.69 -6.46 30.11
N SER A 661 12.60 -7.27 29.55
CA SER A 661 13.09 -8.50 30.19
C SER A 661 13.84 -8.20 31.50
N VAL A 662 14.51 -7.05 31.62
CA VAL A 662 15.15 -6.62 32.88
C VAL A 662 14.10 -6.47 33.98
N ALA A 663 13.00 -5.80 33.66
CA ALA A 663 11.92 -5.57 34.61
C ALA A 663 11.17 -6.87 34.94
N THR A 664 10.73 -7.63 33.93
CA THR A 664 9.91 -8.83 34.12
C THR A 664 10.65 -9.91 34.90
N LEU A 665 11.90 -10.18 34.57
CA LEU A 665 12.69 -11.25 35.20
C LEU A 665 13.10 -10.89 36.63
N ALA A 666 13.56 -9.65 36.86
CA ALA A 666 13.91 -9.21 38.21
C ALA A 666 12.67 -9.22 39.11
N TYR A 667 11.55 -8.66 38.67
CA TYR A 667 10.32 -8.69 39.47
C TYR A 667 9.82 -10.12 39.70
N GLN A 668 9.88 -10.99 38.69
CA GLN A 668 9.52 -12.40 38.88
C GLN A 668 10.38 -13.04 39.98
N PHE A 669 11.69 -12.82 39.97
CA PHE A 669 12.59 -13.41 40.96
C PHE A 669 12.34 -12.87 42.38
N PHE A 670 12.24 -11.54 42.51
CA PHE A 670 12.20 -10.88 43.82
C PHE A 670 10.78 -10.79 44.42
N THR A 671 9.74 -10.82 43.59
CA THR A 671 8.34 -10.61 44.03
C THR A 671 7.40 -11.76 43.66
N GLY A 672 7.81 -12.67 42.77
CA GLY A 672 7.02 -13.83 42.34
C GLY A 672 6.06 -13.57 41.17
N ALA A 673 6.02 -12.34 40.64
CA ALA A 673 5.25 -11.96 39.47
C ALA A 673 5.94 -10.86 38.68
N THR A 674 5.58 -10.68 37.41
CA THR A 674 5.99 -9.52 36.61
C THR A 674 5.33 -8.23 37.12
N PRO A 675 5.86 -7.04 36.81
CA PRO A 675 5.13 -5.79 37.07
C PRO A 675 3.81 -5.80 36.31
N GLY A 676 2.77 -5.14 36.83
CA GLY A 676 1.55 -4.87 36.05
C GLY A 676 1.80 -3.85 34.92
N ALA A 677 0.81 -3.62 34.04
CA ALA A 677 0.95 -2.72 32.90
C ALA A 677 1.46 -1.32 33.28
N ALA A 678 0.83 -0.65 34.26
CA ALA A 678 1.29 0.65 34.75
C ALA A 678 2.70 0.61 35.37
N GLY A 679 3.08 -0.54 35.94
CA GLY A 679 4.45 -0.76 36.42
C GLY A 679 5.44 -0.84 35.27
N MET A 680 5.08 -1.50 34.18
CA MET A 680 5.90 -1.55 32.96
C MET A 680 6.06 -0.17 32.33
N ASP A 681 5.00 0.64 32.28
CA ASP A 681 5.09 2.01 31.76
C ASP A 681 6.01 2.88 32.62
N TYR A 682 5.95 2.74 33.95
CA TYR A 682 6.86 3.43 34.87
C TYR A 682 8.32 2.94 34.74
N LEU A 683 8.55 1.65 34.49
CA LEU A 683 9.90 1.08 34.53
C LEU A 683 10.61 1.12 33.17
N VAL A 684 9.86 1.07 32.06
CA VAL A 684 10.40 0.87 30.72
C VAL A 684 10.06 2.02 29.77
N SER A 685 8.83 2.53 29.78
CA SER A 685 8.40 3.45 28.71
C SER A 685 9.25 4.73 28.68
N PRO A 686 9.82 5.13 27.52
CA PRO A 686 10.58 6.38 27.38
C PRO A 686 9.73 7.63 27.68
N THR A 687 8.43 7.57 27.42
CA THR A 687 7.45 8.64 27.64
C THR A 687 6.65 8.44 28.93
N GLY A 688 7.00 7.40 29.70
CA GLY A 688 6.38 7.11 30.99
C GLY A 688 6.72 8.13 32.08
N PRO A 689 6.06 8.06 33.24
CA PRO A 689 6.19 9.04 34.34
C PRO A 689 7.57 9.05 35.02
N ASN A 690 8.45 8.09 34.72
CA ASN A 690 9.78 7.98 35.31
C ASN A 690 10.86 8.38 34.32
N ALA A 691 11.55 9.50 34.57
CA ALA A 691 12.66 9.96 33.75
C ALA A 691 13.89 9.02 33.78
N ASN A 692 14.01 8.18 34.80
CA ASN A 692 15.09 7.20 34.97
C ASN A 692 14.60 5.76 34.67
N ASN A 693 13.78 5.60 33.64
CA ASN A 693 13.34 4.30 33.15
C ASN A 693 14.48 3.53 32.45
N LEU A 694 14.27 2.25 32.13
CA LEU A 694 15.26 1.37 31.50
C LEU A 694 15.69 1.79 30.08
N ASN A 695 14.95 2.72 29.45
CA ASN A 695 15.30 3.35 28.18
C ASN A 695 15.99 4.72 28.33
N SER A 696 16.13 5.23 29.55
CA SER A 696 16.81 6.50 29.83
C SER A 696 18.30 6.47 29.46
N ALA A 697 18.87 7.64 29.19
CA ALA A 697 20.30 7.79 28.89
C ALA A 697 21.22 7.17 29.96
N TYR A 698 20.78 7.16 31.22
CA TYR A 698 21.49 6.53 32.33
C TYR A 698 21.65 5.00 32.14
N TYR A 699 20.57 4.30 31.78
CA TYR A 699 20.65 2.85 31.54
C TYR A 699 21.28 2.52 30.18
N GLN A 700 21.21 3.43 29.20
CA GLN A 700 21.84 3.25 27.88
C GLN A 700 23.37 3.12 27.93
N SER A 701 24.04 3.65 28.95
CA SER A 701 25.49 3.47 29.10
C SER A 701 25.89 2.12 29.73
N PHE A 702 24.95 1.28 30.14
CA PHE A 702 25.23 0.05 30.87
C PHE A 702 25.27 -1.14 29.90
N SER A 703 26.19 -2.09 30.15
CA SER A 703 26.11 -3.41 29.53
C SER A 703 24.81 -4.11 29.95
N LEU A 704 24.41 -5.13 29.18
CA LEU A 704 23.24 -5.96 29.50
C LEU A 704 23.29 -6.42 30.97
N GLU A 705 24.38 -7.03 31.39
CA GLU A 705 24.56 -7.55 32.73
C GLU A 705 24.44 -6.45 33.80
N ASN A 706 25.04 -5.28 33.55
CA ASN A 706 25.00 -4.16 34.49
C ASN A 706 23.60 -3.54 34.63
N ARG A 707 22.76 -3.60 33.58
CA ARG A 707 21.34 -3.23 33.68
C ARG A 707 20.64 -4.12 34.70
N TYR A 708 20.78 -5.45 34.58
CA TYR A 708 20.18 -6.39 35.52
C TYR A 708 20.77 -6.26 36.92
N ILE A 709 22.09 -6.12 37.07
CA ILE A 709 22.74 -5.93 38.38
C ILE A 709 22.18 -4.69 39.08
N ASN A 710 22.19 -3.54 38.41
CA ASN A 710 21.74 -2.29 39.01
C ASN A 710 20.25 -2.37 39.39
N PHE A 711 19.42 -2.89 38.49
CA PHE A 711 17.98 -3.02 38.74
C PHE A 711 17.69 -4.01 39.88
N ALA A 712 18.37 -5.15 39.91
CA ALA A 712 18.23 -6.16 40.96
C ALA A 712 18.66 -5.63 42.33
N VAL A 713 19.75 -4.87 42.42
CA VAL A 713 20.17 -4.23 43.68
C VAL A 713 19.09 -3.28 44.19
N ASN A 714 18.56 -2.41 43.33
CA ASN A 714 17.49 -1.48 43.73
C ASN A 714 16.25 -2.24 44.23
N LEU A 715 15.83 -3.29 43.52
CA LEU A 715 14.61 -4.04 43.85
C LEU A 715 14.78 -4.94 45.08
N GLY A 716 15.89 -5.67 45.18
CA GLY A 716 16.15 -6.70 46.19
C GLY A 716 16.80 -6.17 47.48
N LYS A 717 17.49 -5.01 47.45
CA LYS A 717 18.09 -4.40 48.64
C LYS A 717 17.16 -3.39 49.32
N ALA A 718 16.42 -2.60 48.54
CA ALA A 718 15.66 -1.46 49.06
C ALA A 718 14.22 -1.34 48.50
N GLY A 719 13.87 -2.13 47.49
CA GLY A 719 12.59 -2.04 46.79
C GLY A 719 11.55 -3.06 47.26
N ALA A 720 10.53 -3.27 46.42
CA ALA A 720 9.40 -4.15 46.70
C ALA A 720 9.79 -5.62 46.95
N GLY A 721 10.97 -6.03 46.48
CA GLY A 721 11.52 -7.38 46.64
C GLY A 721 12.26 -7.63 47.95
N GLN A 722 12.55 -6.59 48.72
CA GLN A 722 13.52 -6.65 49.82
C GLN A 722 13.16 -7.66 50.89
N ALA A 723 11.92 -7.65 51.38
CA ALA A 723 11.50 -8.51 52.48
C ALA A 723 11.56 -9.99 52.10
N SER A 724 11.05 -10.33 50.91
CA SER A 724 11.08 -11.67 50.33
C SER A 724 12.52 -12.16 50.12
N PHE A 725 13.39 -11.29 49.60
CA PHE A 725 14.78 -11.64 49.34
C PHE A 725 15.57 -11.82 50.63
N GLN A 726 15.37 -10.96 51.63
CA GLN A 726 15.97 -11.10 52.96
C GLN A 726 15.58 -12.43 53.61
N ALA A 727 14.31 -12.82 53.54
CA ALA A 727 13.84 -14.09 54.07
C ALA A 727 14.46 -15.30 53.34
N GLY A 728 14.64 -15.21 52.02
CA GLY A 728 15.13 -16.32 51.20
C GLY A 728 16.66 -16.46 51.12
N TYR A 729 17.41 -15.36 51.23
CA TYR A 729 18.83 -15.27 50.91
C TYR A 729 19.68 -14.55 51.97
N GLY A 730 19.06 -13.87 52.93
CA GLY A 730 19.76 -13.04 53.92
C GLY A 730 20.79 -13.82 54.74
N SER A 731 20.45 -15.03 55.20
CA SER A 731 21.33 -15.87 56.02
C SER A 731 22.35 -16.71 55.25
N LEU A 732 22.28 -16.74 53.92
CA LEU A 732 23.16 -17.57 53.08
C LEU A 732 24.55 -16.93 52.93
N SER A 733 25.59 -17.73 52.72
CA SER A 733 26.85 -17.22 52.15
C SER A 733 26.62 -16.80 50.69
N LEU A 734 27.52 -16.01 50.11
CA LEU A 734 27.43 -15.66 48.68
C LEU A 734 27.45 -16.91 47.76
N ALA A 735 28.23 -17.94 48.11
CA ALA A 735 28.30 -19.19 47.35
C ALA A 735 26.99 -20.00 47.42
N ASP A 736 26.41 -20.12 48.62
CA ASP A 736 25.12 -20.82 48.79
C ASP A 736 23.98 -20.06 48.11
N ALA A 737 24.01 -18.72 48.20
CA ALA A 737 23.07 -17.85 47.51
C ALA A 737 23.17 -18.03 45.98
N LEU A 738 24.38 -18.09 45.43
CA LEU A 738 24.60 -18.33 44.00
C LEU A 738 24.07 -19.69 43.59
N SER A 739 24.39 -20.76 44.32
CA SER A 739 23.91 -22.11 44.02
C SER A 739 22.38 -22.17 43.98
N LYS A 740 21.71 -21.56 44.98
CA LYS A 740 20.25 -21.48 45.05
C LYS A 740 19.64 -20.64 43.93
N ALA A 741 20.19 -19.46 43.65
CA ALA A 741 19.71 -18.59 42.57
C ALA A 741 19.91 -19.23 41.20
N TYR A 742 21.07 -19.84 40.94
CA TYR A 742 21.36 -20.55 39.71
C TYR A 742 20.35 -21.69 39.48
N ALA A 743 20.09 -22.52 40.49
CA ALA A 743 19.09 -23.59 40.38
C ALA A 743 17.69 -23.05 40.06
N THR A 744 17.34 -21.89 40.61
CA THR A 744 16.06 -21.22 40.36
C THR A 744 15.96 -20.68 38.92
N ILE A 745 17.03 -20.05 38.44
CA ILE A 745 17.05 -19.35 37.14
C ILE A 745 17.21 -20.33 35.97
N PHE A 746 18.13 -21.29 36.10
CA PHE A 746 18.51 -22.23 35.04
C PHE A 746 17.80 -23.59 35.13
N GLY A 747 17.12 -23.89 36.25
CA GLY A 747 16.40 -25.13 36.47
C GLY A 747 17.26 -26.33 36.88
N SER A 748 18.56 -26.14 37.14
CA SER A 748 19.47 -27.18 37.61
C SER A 748 20.53 -26.65 38.59
N THR A 749 20.90 -27.45 39.60
CA THR A 749 21.89 -27.05 40.61
C THR A 749 23.31 -27.08 40.05
N PRO A 750 24.12 -26.01 40.18
CA PRO A 750 25.49 -26.00 39.68
C PRO A 750 26.42 -26.84 40.57
N SER A 751 27.51 -27.35 39.99
CA SER A 751 28.56 -28.01 40.76
C SER A 751 29.35 -26.98 41.59
N ALA A 752 29.98 -27.43 42.68
CA ALA A 752 30.82 -26.55 43.52
C ALA A 752 31.96 -25.89 42.72
N GLY A 753 32.57 -26.60 41.78
CA GLY A 753 33.59 -26.04 40.89
C GLY A 753 33.03 -24.96 39.96
N LYS A 754 31.80 -25.11 39.47
CA LYS A 754 31.13 -24.06 38.69
C LYS A 754 30.83 -22.83 39.55
N VAL A 755 30.36 -23.01 40.78
CA VAL A 755 30.16 -21.90 41.74
C VAL A 755 31.46 -21.13 41.98
N ASP A 756 32.57 -21.84 42.19
CA ASP A 756 33.89 -21.24 42.37
C ASP A 756 34.32 -20.42 41.15
N LEU A 757 34.20 -20.98 39.94
CA LEU A 757 34.49 -20.26 38.68
C LEU A 757 33.60 -19.03 38.47
N LEU A 758 32.33 -19.11 38.85
CA LEU A 758 31.37 -18.02 38.72
C LEU A 758 31.61 -16.91 39.76
N LEU A 759 32.27 -17.16 40.88
CA LEU A 759 32.59 -16.11 41.88
C LEU A 759 34.02 -15.58 41.74
N ASN A 760 34.98 -16.45 41.41
CA ASN A 760 36.41 -16.12 41.42
C ASN A 760 36.98 -15.83 40.03
N GLY A 761 36.17 -15.93 38.97
CA GLY A 761 36.54 -15.45 37.64
C GLY A 761 36.87 -13.94 37.67
N MET A 762 37.96 -13.55 37.03
CA MET A 762 38.40 -12.16 36.96
C MET A 762 37.56 -11.37 35.95
N VAL A 763 37.11 -10.18 36.34
CA VAL A 763 36.34 -9.24 35.51
C VAL A 763 36.99 -7.86 35.54
N PRO A 764 36.81 -7.02 34.49
CA PRO A 764 37.31 -5.64 34.51
C PRO A 764 36.67 -4.82 35.65
N ASP A 765 37.48 -4.04 36.37
CA ASP A 765 37.03 -3.22 37.51
C ASP A 765 36.54 -1.81 37.11
N GLY A 766 36.58 -1.48 35.82
CA GLY A 766 36.23 -0.16 35.30
C GLY A 766 37.26 0.95 35.58
N LEU A 767 38.37 0.64 36.24
CA LEU A 767 39.49 1.54 36.57
C LEU A 767 40.80 1.16 35.84
N GLY A 768 40.72 0.19 34.91
CA GLY A 768 41.86 -0.31 34.14
C GLY A 768 42.56 -1.53 34.75
N GLY A 769 41.99 -2.12 35.81
CA GLY A 769 42.43 -3.37 36.44
C GLY A 769 41.42 -4.51 36.29
N THR A 770 41.64 -5.59 37.05
CA THR A 770 40.68 -6.70 37.16
C THR A 770 40.46 -7.08 38.62
N GLU A 771 39.25 -7.51 38.94
CA GLU A 771 38.85 -8.01 40.26
C GLU A 771 38.08 -9.32 40.14
N THR A 772 37.93 -10.07 41.23
CA THR A 772 37.05 -11.25 41.23
C THR A 772 35.60 -10.83 41.05
N ARG A 773 34.78 -11.67 40.42
CA ARG A 773 33.35 -11.38 40.24
C ARG A 773 32.61 -11.18 41.58
N ALA A 774 33.04 -11.83 42.66
CA ALA A 774 32.54 -11.59 44.00
C ALA A 774 32.83 -10.16 44.51
N GLN A 775 34.01 -9.61 44.24
CA GLN A 775 34.35 -8.21 44.57
C GLN A 775 33.54 -7.24 43.72
N TYR A 776 33.38 -7.55 42.43
CA TYR A 776 32.54 -6.79 41.51
C TYR A 776 31.08 -6.70 42.02
N PHE A 777 30.48 -7.82 42.44
CA PHE A 777 29.15 -7.80 43.05
C PHE A 777 29.11 -7.00 44.35
N ALA A 778 30.16 -7.07 45.18
CA ALA A 778 30.23 -6.30 46.42
C ALA A 778 30.34 -4.79 46.18
N PHE A 779 31.00 -4.39 45.09
CA PHE A 779 31.06 -3.00 44.65
C PHE A 779 29.66 -2.47 44.30
N TYR A 780 28.82 -3.21 43.58
CA TYR A 780 27.44 -2.77 43.33
C TYR A 780 26.55 -2.89 44.58
N GLY A 781 26.80 -3.90 45.41
CA GLY A 781 26.04 -4.16 46.63
C GLY A 781 26.22 -3.10 47.72
N GLN A 782 27.43 -2.53 47.85
CA GLN A 782 27.79 -1.52 48.86
C GLN A 782 27.45 -1.96 50.31
N ASP A 783 27.48 -3.25 50.59
CA ASP A 783 27.17 -3.83 51.91
C ASP A 783 28.02 -5.06 52.28
N GLY A 784 29.19 -5.19 51.63
CA GLY A 784 30.16 -6.25 51.87
C GLY A 784 29.81 -7.57 51.18
N VAL A 785 30.76 -8.51 51.14
CA VAL A 785 30.69 -9.72 50.29
C VAL A 785 29.49 -10.64 50.56
N ASN A 786 28.95 -10.63 51.78
CA ASN A 786 27.76 -11.41 52.17
C ASN A 786 26.50 -10.55 52.38
N GLY A 787 26.59 -9.27 52.05
CA GLY A 787 25.47 -8.33 52.13
C GLY A 787 24.32 -8.70 51.19
N LEU A 788 23.14 -8.16 51.49
CA LEU A 788 21.93 -8.45 50.71
C LEU A 788 22.03 -7.85 49.31
N GLY A 789 22.58 -6.63 49.19
CA GLY A 789 22.87 -5.96 47.94
C GLY A 789 23.83 -6.75 47.06
N THR A 790 24.92 -7.27 47.63
CA THR A 790 25.88 -8.12 46.89
C THR A 790 25.23 -9.37 46.31
N LYS A 791 24.33 -10.02 47.06
CA LYS A 791 23.56 -11.18 46.57
C LYS A 791 22.55 -10.77 45.50
N ALA A 792 21.93 -9.60 45.63
CA ALA A 792 21.01 -9.08 44.62
C ALA A 792 21.76 -8.75 43.30
N ALA A 793 22.96 -8.19 43.39
CA ALA A 793 23.85 -7.98 42.24
C ALA A 793 24.17 -9.31 41.55
N MET A 794 24.54 -10.34 42.32
CA MET A 794 24.79 -11.69 41.79
C MET A 794 23.56 -12.27 41.07
N VAL A 795 22.36 -12.12 41.64
CA VAL A 795 21.10 -12.55 40.99
C VAL A 795 20.87 -11.80 39.68
N GLY A 796 21.02 -10.46 39.68
CA GLY A 796 20.90 -9.65 38.47
C GLY A 796 21.85 -10.12 37.39
N TRP A 797 23.12 -10.36 37.75
CA TRP A 797 24.09 -10.91 36.80
C TRP A 797 23.66 -12.25 36.22
N LEU A 798 23.21 -13.22 37.05
CA LEU A 798 22.74 -14.51 36.57
C LEU A 798 21.53 -14.40 35.63
N LEU A 799 20.59 -13.49 35.90
CA LEU A 799 19.46 -13.22 35.00
C LEU A 799 19.95 -12.66 33.66
N GLY A 800 20.89 -11.71 33.68
CA GLY A 800 21.51 -11.17 32.47
C GLY A 800 22.22 -12.23 31.65
N GLU A 801 23.00 -13.13 32.29
CA GLU A 801 23.67 -14.24 31.62
C GLU A 801 22.66 -15.27 31.06
N ALA A 802 21.56 -15.54 31.77
CA ALA A 802 20.51 -16.44 31.29
C ALA A 802 19.87 -15.93 29.99
N VAL A 803 19.51 -14.65 29.95
CA VAL A 803 18.93 -13.99 28.77
C VAL A 803 19.95 -13.87 27.63
N LYS A 804 21.19 -13.52 27.95
CA LYS A 804 22.26 -13.45 26.95
C LYS A 804 22.50 -14.78 26.24
N ALA A 805 22.38 -15.88 26.97
CA ALA A 805 22.57 -17.23 26.46
C ALA A 805 21.28 -17.89 25.94
N ASP A 806 20.12 -17.22 26.04
CA ASP A 806 18.79 -17.78 25.76
C ASP A 806 18.58 -19.13 26.47
N LEU A 807 18.90 -19.17 27.77
CA LEU A 807 19.06 -20.40 28.51
C LEU A 807 18.37 -20.37 29.87
N GLY A 808 17.67 -21.47 30.18
CA GLY A 808 17.10 -21.72 31.49
C GLY A 808 15.63 -21.32 31.58
N SER A 809 14.98 -21.80 32.65
CA SER A 809 13.56 -21.59 32.91
C SER A 809 13.17 -20.12 32.90
N TYR A 810 13.99 -19.22 33.46
CA TYR A 810 13.63 -17.80 33.52
C TYR A 810 13.64 -17.13 32.14
N ALA A 811 14.73 -17.26 31.37
CA ALA A 811 14.86 -16.63 30.06
C ALA A 811 13.80 -17.17 29.08
N LEU A 812 13.68 -18.50 28.95
CA LEU A 812 12.78 -19.11 27.98
C LEU A 812 11.29 -18.95 28.35
N ALA A 813 10.96 -18.96 29.65
CA ALA A 813 9.59 -18.64 30.07
C ALA A 813 9.26 -17.16 29.83
N ASN A 814 10.24 -16.25 29.92
CA ASN A 814 10.05 -14.85 29.58
C ASN A 814 9.83 -14.65 28.08
N ASP A 815 10.55 -15.35 27.22
CA ASP A 815 10.32 -15.30 25.76
C ASP A 815 8.92 -15.82 25.40
N ALA A 816 8.51 -16.93 26.02
CA ALA A 816 7.15 -17.46 25.86
C ALA A 816 6.09 -16.48 26.37
N PHE A 817 6.33 -15.84 27.51
CA PHE A 817 5.46 -14.80 28.06
C PHE A 817 5.36 -13.58 27.14
N LEU A 818 6.47 -13.05 26.65
CA LEU A 818 6.48 -11.90 25.74
C LEU A 818 5.85 -12.23 24.38
N THR A 819 6.02 -13.47 23.90
CA THR A 819 5.29 -13.97 22.73
C THR A 819 3.77 -13.97 22.98
N ALA A 820 3.33 -14.41 24.17
CA ALA A 820 1.92 -14.37 24.55
C ALA A 820 1.38 -12.93 24.70
N ILE A 821 2.21 -12.00 25.19
CA ILE A 821 1.89 -10.56 25.21
C ILE A 821 1.67 -10.05 23.79
N ALA A 822 2.60 -10.31 22.86
CA ALA A 822 2.48 -9.89 21.46
C ALA A 822 1.22 -10.45 20.78
N ASN A 823 0.79 -11.65 21.15
CA ASN A 823 -0.40 -12.28 20.61
C ASN A 823 -1.70 -11.87 21.33
N GLY A 824 -1.62 -10.99 22.34
CA GLY A 824 -2.76 -10.55 23.13
C GLY A 824 -3.41 -11.66 23.98
N THR A 825 -2.70 -12.77 24.24
CA THR A 825 -3.24 -13.92 24.98
C THR A 825 -2.96 -13.88 26.48
N THR A 826 -2.17 -12.91 26.94
CA THR A 826 -1.91 -12.67 28.36
C THR A 826 -1.74 -11.18 28.66
N THR A 827 -1.54 -10.84 29.93
CA THR A 827 -1.26 -9.47 30.39
C THR A 827 -0.10 -9.47 31.39
N TYR A 828 0.45 -8.29 31.63
CA TYR A 828 1.47 -8.06 32.66
C TYR A 828 0.87 -8.17 34.08
N GLY A 829 1.68 -8.50 35.08
CA GLY A 829 1.23 -8.73 36.46
C GLY A 829 0.98 -10.20 36.80
N VAL A 830 1.58 -11.11 36.05
CA VAL A 830 1.39 -12.57 36.19
C VAL A 830 2.59 -13.25 36.84
N ASN A 831 2.37 -14.42 37.43
CA ASN A 831 3.46 -15.31 37.82
C ASN A 831 4.03 -15.96 36.55
N LEU A 832 5.12 -15.41 36.04
CA LEU A 832 5.77 -15.81 34.79
C LEU A 832 6.18 -17.29 34.82
N ILE A 833 6.84 -17.73 35.89
CA ILE A 833 7.30 -19.12 36.01
C ILE A 833 6.12 -20.08 36.19
N GLY A 834 5.12 -19.69 37.00
CA GLY A 834 3.96 -20.53 37.25
C GLY A 834 3.07 -20.78 36.03
N GLN A 835 3.19 -19.94 34.99
CA GLN A 835 2.33 -20.00 33.80
C GLN A 835 3.09 -20.38 32.52
N PHE A 836 4.35 -19.97 32.38
CA PHE A 836 5.08 -20.07 31.11
C PHE A 836 6.31 -20.98 31.18
N ASP A 837 6.74 -21.48 32.35
CA ASP A 837 7.86 -22.44 32.42
C ASP A 837 7.49 -23.79 31.81
N ASN A 838 8.45 -24.41 31.12
CA ASN A 838 8.32 -25.73 30.51
C ASN A 838 9.48 -26.63 30.97
N PRO A 839 9.25 -27.92 31.28
CA PRO A 839 10.34 -28.85 31.58
C PRO A 839 11.48 -28.87 30.57
N SER A 840 11.23 -28.58 29.28
CA SER A 840 12.26 -28.50 28.24
C SER A 840 13.19 -27.29 28.36
N TYR A 841 12.83 -26.27 29.16
CA TYR A 841 13.63 -25.07 29.38
C TYR A 841 14.74 -25.28 30.40
N ARG A 842 14.70 -26.39 31.13
CA ARG A 842 15.69 -26.71 32.16
C ARG A 842 17.03 -27.03 31.52
N TYR A 843 18.08 -26.37 32.01
CA TYR A 843 19.42 -26.62 31.49
C TYR A 843 19.91 -28.02 31.84
N VAL A 844 20.17 -28.84 30.82
CA VAL A 844 20.69 -30.22 30.92
C VAL A 844 22.21 -30.25 30.66
N SER A 845 22.97 -29.90 31.69
CA SER A 845 24.43 -30.02 31.91
C SER A 845 25.43 -29.46 30.88
N GLY A 846 26.27 -28.59 31.44
CA GLY A 846 27.62 -28.17 31.05
C GLY A 846 28.22 -27.40 32.23
#